data_AF-A0A2D6RKD2-F1
#
_entry.id   AF-A0A2D6RKD2-F1
#
_cell.length_a   1.000
_cell.length_b   1.000
_cell.length_c   1.000
_cell.angle_alpha   90.00
_cell.angle_beta   90.00
_cell.angle_gamma   90.00
#
_symmetry.space_group_name_H-M   'P 1'
#
loop_
_entity.id
_entity.type
_entity.pdbx_description
1 polymer ?
#
loop_
_entity_poly.entity_id
_entity_poly.type
_entity_poly.pdbx_seq_one_letter_code
_entity_poly.pdbx_strand_id
1 'polypeptide(L)'
;MKVFDSATDVIKQGGKRRGANMGVLRIDHPNIVDFINCKADMQTMTNFNISVGATDKFMEAVLNDEEYDLVNPKTQNVDGKYRAKNIFSMIVQNAWKNGDPGIMFLDEINRKHAAKHLGDIESTNPCVTGDSLVAVADGRNYVPIKKLAEEGKDVPVYCYGNGEITTRTGRNPRLTRKKAEVYEIVLNDGSAIKATKDHKFMLRSGEYKELQNLKKGDSLMPFNKYVYTNKKRRSNYWRVCLNNGQTRGEHFLVMENVVGRPINHKTELIHHKDFDGMNNAPSNLEVMNYSKHTSIHQRGERNVMKGKWWQDLSEEGKESYRKKMSEALSGKNNPRYGVKLSKKTKSKISKTMTEKYKDPGYKEKVRLKTKESGWKISQTLKGREKVERVEICCEQCNSVKKVLPSEYTEKKKNNDLMFCSRSCVNSYYKRGFKHDSKTKARIKSKLRLISSTAEAKEKKAYAARESFKKNALRIAKHFEKTGVLFNESTWDQLKNKYPERYSYSRKIIEHFGSFDKFKQEANYNHTVAEVNFSGIEDVYNITVDEFHNLCYVTSDKKFEGTGVFETFDSTKGKVKTKVFSHKRFISGIVSKNCGEVPLLPYESCNLGSINLHRFVKPDRSDVDWDRLEKCIRNATHFLDNVIDMNKAPLKQIQDMNAKTRKIGLGIMGFADMLYEIGIAYDSDEGLAMAEKSMGFVNDISHDESMKLAEIRGSYPAWEGSDHHKEGKKMRNATCTTIAPTGTVGMIADTSGGCEPNFAISFIKNVMDGTELVYTNKVFERVAREKGFFTSELMKKVARAGTVQGFEEIPEDVKKVFVCAQDITPEWHIRMQAAFQKNTDNAISKTVNFPNNATIDDVEQVYMLAYQLNCKGVTIYRDGCRENQILNIGSVNTSKKKEMEKAYEEKKEKESLSKTDPVEEGKCPECGSKLAKEEGCSKCYACGFSACSV
;
A
#
# COMPACT_ATOMS: atom_id res chain seq x y z
N MET A 1 13.57 0.50 0.35
CA MET A 1 13.60 1.96 0.64
C MET A 1 12.64 2.77 -0.24
N LYS A 2 12.94 3.09 -1.52
CA LYS A 2 12.22 4.09 -2.35
C LYS A 2 10.67 4.05 -2.47
N VAL A 3 9.97 2.98 -2.09
CA VAL A 3 8.48 2.96 -2.14
C VAL A 3 7.79 2.70 -0.80
N PHE A 4 8.53 2.33 0.25
CA PHE A 4 8.09 2.76 1.58
C PHE A 4 8.02 4.29 1.61
N ASP A 5 8.92 4.96 0.89
CA ASP A 5 8.91 6.42 0.75
C ASP A 5 7.62 6.93 0.11
N SER A 6 7.28 6.44 -1.08
CA SER A 6 6.08 6.84 -1.80
C SER A 6 4.79 6.40 -1.11
N ALA A 7 4.76 5.20 -0.50
CA ALA A 7 3.59 4.73 0.23
C ALA A 7 3.30 5.60 1.47
N THR A 8 4.36 6.05 2.16
CA THR A 8 4.24 6.93 3.32
C THR A 8 3.84 8.37 2.93
N ASP A 9 4.16 8.84 1.72
CA ASP A 9 3.52 10.08 1.20
C ASP A 9 2.02 9.88 0.97
N VAL A 10 1.58 8.73 0.44
CA VAL A 10 0.13 8.52 0.19
C VAL A 10 -0.67 8.39 1.50
N ILE A 11 -0.09 7.83 2.56
CA ILE A 11 -0.75 7.62 3.85
C ILE A 11 -0.56 8.84 4.77
N LYS A 12 -1.34 9.91 4.53
CA LYS A 12 -1.34 11.12 5.39
C LYS A 12 -2.47 11.07 6.42
N GLN A 13 -2.14 11.17 7.71
CA GLN A 13 -3.13 11.23 8.80
C GLN A 13 -3.96 12.52 8.68
N GLY A 14 -5.28 12.37 8.62
CA GLY A 14 -6.22 13.50 8.42
C GLY A 14 -6.03 14.27 7.11
N GLY A 15 -5.39 13.67 6.09
CA GLY A 15 -5.09 14.33 4.81
C GLY A 15 -4.01 15.42 4.86
N LYS A 16 -3.48 15.77 6.03
CA LYS A 16 -2.50 16.87 6.21
C LYS A 16 -1.16 16.44 6.81
N ARG A 17 -1.12 15.45 7.72
CA ARG A 17 0.12 15.02 8.39
C ARG A 17 0.77 13.86 7.65
N ARG A 18 1.97 14.05 7.09
CA ARG A 18 2.75 12.97 6.46
C ARG A 18 3.15 11.92 7.50
N GLY A 19 3.20 10.65 7.10
CA GLY A 19 3.91 9.65 7.89
C GLY A 19 5.44 9.81 7.75
N ALA A 20 6.20 9.06 8.54
CA ALA A 20 7.65 8.98 8.43
C ALA A 20 8.12 7.53 8.65
N ASN A 21 9.21 7.15 8.01
CA ASN A 21 9.92 5.89 8.24
C ASN A 21 11.34 6.20 8.75
N MET A 22 11.92 5.28 9.52
CA MET A 22 13.35 5.25 9.81
C MET A 22 13.96 4.01 9.15
N GLY A 23 15.10 4.17 8.47
CA GLY A 23 15.91 3.07 7.95
C GLY A 23 17.25 3.03 8.67
N VAL A 24 17.66 1.86 9.18
CA VAL A 24 18.96 1.68 9.84
C VAL A 24 19.73 0.57 9.14
N LEU A 25 21.02 0.79 8.83
CA LEU A 25 21.90 -0.22 8.26
C LEU A 25 23.19 -0.31 9.08
N ARG A 26 23.58 -1.52 9.50
CA ARG A 26 24.82 -1.75 10.28
C ARG A 26 26.06 -1.39 9.45
N ILE A 27 27.04 -0.78 10.10
CA ILE A 27 28.18 -0.11 9.47
C ILE A 27 29.11 -1.04 8.67
N ASP A 28 29.14 -2.32 9.02
CA ASP A 28 29.91 -3.38 8.33
C ASP A 28 29.11 -4.10 7.22
N HIS A 29 27.91 -3.63 6.88
CA HIS A 29 27.17 -4.19 5.76
C HIS A 29 27.83 -3.80 4.42
N PRO A 30 28.06 -4.72 3.45
CA PRO A 30 28.76 -4.41 2.19
C PRO A 30 28.19 -3.21 1.40
N ASN A 31 26.86 -3.05 1.39
CA ASN A 31 26.18 -1.91 0.75
C ASN A 31 26.18 -0.59 1.56
N ILE A 32 27.02 -0.44 2.60
CA ILE A 32 27.00 0.75 3.47
C ILE A 32 27.24 2.06 2.70
N VAL A 33 28.13 2.03 1.69
CA VAL A 33 28.43 3.17 0.81
C VAL A 33 27.21 3.61 0.00
N ASP A 34 26.46 2.67 -0.58
CA ASP A 34 25.22 2.98 -1.33
C ASP A 34 24.15 3.56 -0.42
N PHE A 35 24.06 3.06 0.82
CA PHE A 35 23.07 3.48 1.80
C PHE A 35 23.33 4.91 2.30
N ILE A 36 24.57 5.24 2.65
CA ILE A 36 24.98 6.60 3.05
C ILE A 36 24.63 7.63 1.96
N ASN A 37 24.89 7.29 0.69
CA ASN A 37 24.64 8.19 -0.43
C ASN A 37 23.19 8.17 -0.96
N CYS A 38 22.29 7.33 -0.43
CA CYS A 38 20.97 7.13 -1.05
C CYS A 38 20.03 8.35 -0.97
N LYS A 39 20.42 9.40 -0.24
CA LYS A 39 19.73 10.69 -0.12
C LYS A 39 20.52 11.88 -0.69
N ALA A 40 21.67 11.63 -1.33
CA ALA A 40 22.55 12.70 -1.81
C ALA A 40 21.89 13.61 -2.89
N ASP A 41 20.84 13.14 -3.56
CA ASP A 41 20.05 13.90 -4.54
C ASP A 41 18.96 14.81 -3.94
N MET A 42 18.63 14.65 -2.65
CA MET A 42 17.58 15.36 -1.89
C MET A 42 16.15 15.33 -2.47
N GLN A 43 15.93 14.67 -3.61
CA GLN A 43 14.64 14.57 -4.30
C GLN A 43 13.98 13.20 -4.10
N THR A 44 14.75 12.19 -3.73
CA THR A 44 14.24 10.85 -3.37
C THR A 44 14.37 10.60 -1.86
N MET A 45 13.62 9.62 -1.34
CA MET A 45 13.63 9.25 0.09
C MET A 45 13.11 10.36 1.04
N THR A 46 12.08 11.10 0.62
CA THR A 46 11.54 12.29 1.32
C THR A 46 10.76 12.00 2.61
N ASN A 47 10.27 10.77 2.80
CA ASN A 47 9.58 10.27 3.99
C ASN A 47 10.41 9.20 4.73
N PHE A 48 11.71 9.14 4.47
CA PHE A 48 12.69 8.44 5.30
C PHE A 48 13.60 9.42 6.01
N ASN A 49 13.81 9.20 7.30
CA ASN A 49 15.09 9.44 7.92
C ASN A 49 15.93 8.16 7.78
N ILE A 50 17.24 8.28 7.59
CA ILE A 50 18.16 7.14 7.54
C ILE A 50 19.26 7.31 8.57
N SER A 51 19.71 6.21 9.17
CA SER A 51 20.81 6.20 10.12
C SER A 51 21.75 5.02 9.88
N VAL A 52 23.03 5.19 10.16
CA VAL A 52 23.99 4.08 10.19
C VAL A 52 24.06 3.49 11.59
N GLY A 53 24.01 2.16 11.70
CA GLY A 53 24.21 1.43 12.95
C GLY A 53 25.71 1.19 13.15
N ALA A 54 26.37 2.14 13.82
CA ALA A 54 27.78 2.06 14.16
C ALA A 54 28.03 1.10 15.32
N THR A 55 29.23 0.53 15.34
CA THR A 55 29.76 -0.36 16.38
C THR A 55 31.03 0.24 16.98
N ASP A 56 31.38 -0.15 18.20
CA ASP A 56 32.57 0.31 18.90
C ASP A 56 33.83 -0.04 18.06
N LYS A 57 33.90 -1.27 17.53
CA LYS A 57 34.96 -1.71 16.59
C LYS A 57 35.13 -0.76 15.40
N PHE A 58 34.05 -0.20 14.86
CA PHE A 58 34.15 0.77 13.77
C PHE A 58 34.65 2.12 14.26
N MET A 59 34.14 2.62 15.39
CA MET A 59 34.55 3.92 15.94
C MET A 59 36.01 3.92 16.41
N GLU A 60 36.49 2.81 16.98
CA GLU A 60 37.90 2.57 17.29
C GLU A 60 38.76 2.58 16.00
N ALA A 61 38.31 1.90 14.94
CA ALA A 61 39.00 1.93 13.65
C ALA A 61 39.01 3.32 12.99
N VAL A 62 37.99 4.17 13.23
CA VAL A 62 38.01 5.59 12.81
C VAL A 62 39.08 6.37 13.57
N LEU A 63 39.17 6.20 14.89
CA LEU A 63 40.16 6.87 15.75
C LEU A 63 41.60 6.48 15.41
N ASN A 64 41.84 5.19 15.16
CA ASN A 64 43.16 4.65 14.81
C ASN A 64 43.51 4.78 13.31
N ASP A 65 42.58 5.27 12.49
CA ASP A 65 42.69 5.39 11.03
C ASP A 65 42.97 4.05 10.30
N GLU A 66 42.33 3.00 10.80
CA GLU A 66 42.46 1.59 10.38
C GLU A 66 41.43 1.17 9.31
N GLU A 67 41.62 -0.04 8.76
CA GLU A 67 40.61 -0.73 7.96
C GLU A 67 39.74 -1.65 8.81
N TYR A 68 38.43 -1.69 8.51
CA TYR A 68 37.50 -2.64 9.09
C TYR A 68 36.89 -3.55 8.01
N ASP A 69 36.55 -4.76 8.43
CA ASP A 69 35.92 -5.77 7.57
C ASP A 69 34.45 -5.42 7.31
N LEU A 70 34.02 -5.52 6.05
CA LEU A 70 32.61 -5.63 5.72
C LEU A 70 32.19 -7.08 5.89
N VAL A 71 31.16 -7.34 6.70
CA VAL A 71 30.65 -8.69 6.96
C VAL A 71 29.32 -8.86 6.25
N ASN A 72 29.27 -9.78 5.29
CA ASN A 72 28.02 -10.11 4.62
C ASN A 72 27.12 -10.86 5.62
N PRO A 73 25.95 -10.30 6.03
CA PRO A 73 25.17 -10.84 7.13
C PRO A 73 24.56 -12.23 6.82
N LYS A 74 24.56 -12.66 5.56
CA LYS A 74 24.12 -14.00 5.14
C LYS A 74 25.17 -15.07 5.39
N THR A 75 26.42 -14.76 5.07
CA THR A 75 27.52 -15.75 5.07
C THR A 75 28.40 -15.65 6.30
N GLN A 76 28.35 -14.53 7.02
CA GLN A 76 29.26 -14.17 8.12
C GLN A 76 30.74 -14.10 7.68
N ASN A 77 31.00 -14.06 6.38
CA ASN A 77 32.34 -13.91 5.80
C ASN A 77 32.64 -12.42 5.54
N VAL A 78 33.93 -12.11 5.55
CA VAL A 78 34.45 -10.82 5.07
C VAL A 78 34.20 -10.70 3.56
N ASP A 79 33.53 -9.63 3.15
CA ASP A 79 33.05 -9.33 1.80
C ASP A 79 33.54 -7.93 1.40
N GLY A 80 34.85 -7.70 1.62
CA GLY A 80 35.54 -6.43 1.45
C GLY A 80 36.09 -5.85 2.76
N LYS A 81 36.94 -4.84 2.62
CA LYS A 81 37.41 -3.95 3.69
C LYS A 81 37.23 -2.51 3.24
N TYR A 82 37.04 -1.60 4.20
CA TYR A 82 37.17 -0.16 3.96
C TYR A 82 38.01 0.46 5.08
N ARG A 83 38.78 1.50 4.73
CA ARG A 83 39.35 2.42 5.72
C ARG A 83 38.20 3.13 6.46
N ALA A 84 38.10 2.93 7.77
CA ALA A 84 36.94 3.35 8.55
C ALA A 84 36.72 4.86 8.49
N LYS A 85 37.81 5.65 8.55
CA LYS A 85 37.81 7.10 8.42
C LYS A 85 37.16 7.59 7.12
N ASN A 86 37.37 6.92 5.99
CA ASN A 86 36.74 7.29 4.72
C ASN A 86 35.21 7.15 4.78
N ILE A 87 34.71 6.05 5.36
CA ILE A 87 33.27 5.82 5.54
C ILE A 87 32.68 6.84 6.51
N PHE A 88 33.39 7.16 7.60
CA PHE A 88 32.97 8.18 8.57
C PHE A 88 32.89 9.57 7.95
N SER A 89 33.90 10.02 7.21
CA SER A 89 33.84 11.30 6.48
C SER A 89 32.68 11.33 5.47
N MET A 90 32.33 10.22 4.83
CA MET A 90 31.16 10.15 3.94
C MET A 90 29.82 10.27 4.68
N ILE A 91 29.72 9.75 5.91
CA ILE A 91 28.56 9.94 6.80
C ILE A 91 28.43 11.42 7.16
N VAL A 92 29.49 12.01 7.68
CA VAL A 92 29.58 13.42 8.07
C VAL A 92 29.21 14.36 6.92
N GLN A 93 29.80 14.16 5.74
CA GLN A 93 29.56 15.01 4.56
C GLN A 93 28.12 14.96 4.06
N ASN A 94 27.49 13.77 4.02
CA ASN A 94 26.07 13.67 3.62
C ASN A 94 25.15 14.28 4.69
N ALA A 95 25.42 14.03 5.97
CA ALA A 95 24.66 14.61 7.07
C ALA A 95 24.74 16.15 7.08
N TRP A 96 25.91 16.72 6.88
CA TRP A 96 26.12 18.17 6.72
C TRP A 96 25.35 18.74 5.51
N LYS A 97 25.26 17.97 4.42
CA LYS A 97 24.60 18.37 3.18
C LYS A 97 23.08 18.39 3.28
N ASN A 98 22.46 17.38 3.90
CA ASN A 98 21.00 17.16 3.82
C ASN A 98 20.32 16.73 5.15
N GLY A 99 21.06 16.56 6.24
CA GLY A 99 20.58 16.08 7.54
C GLY A 99 20.45 14.55 7.69
N ASP A 100 21.00 13.76 6.76
CA ASP A 100 21.00 12.29 6.76
C ASP A 100 22.34 11.76 6.18
N PRO A 101 22.89 10.62 6.65
CA PRO A 101 22.33 9.75 7.68
C PRO A 101 22.64 10.24 9.10
N GLY A 102 21.73 9.97 10.04
CA GLY A 102 22.06 9.95 11.46
C GLY A 102 22.98 8.78 11.82
N ILE A 103 23.35 8.68 13.09
CA ILE A 103 24.15 7.56 13.62
C ILE A 103 23.45 6.94 14.83
N MET A 104 23.47 5.62 14.94
CA MET A 104 23.00 4.86 16.09
C MET A 104 24.14 3.98 16.57
N PHE A 105 24.45 4.02 17.86
CA PHE A 105 25.54 3.27 18.46
C PHE A 105 24.97 1.94 18.97
N LEU A 106 25.04 0.91 18.12
CA LEU A 106 24.36 -0.37 18.36
C LEU A 106 24.92 -1.08 19.59
N ASP A 107 26.22 -1.02 19.81
CA ASP A 107 26.85 -1.68 20.95
C ASP A 107 26.43 -1.00 22.26
N GLU A 108 26.33 0.32 22.31
CA GLU A 108 25.83 1.06 23.47
C GLU A 108 24.32 0.84 23.74
N ILE A 109 23.52 0.70 22.68
CA ILE A 109 22.10 0.28 22.79
C ILE A 109 22.00 -1.12 23.42
N ASN A 110 22.79 -2.09 22.92
CA ASN A 110 22.77 -3.46 23.40
C ASN A 110 23.48 -3.62 24.77
N ARG A 111 24.40 -2.72 25.12
CA ARG A 111 25.05 -2.66 26.44
C ARG A 111 24.09 -2.22 27.54
N LYS A 112 23.09 -1.37 27.25
CA LYS A 112 22.20 -0.75 28.25
C LYS A 112 20.78 -1.34 28.37
N HIS A 113 20.25 -2.14 27.44
CA HIS A 113 18.94 -2.77 27.66
C HIS A 113 19.04 -3.98 28.62
N ALA A 114 18.10 -4.11 29.56
CA ALA A 114 18.13 -5.18 30.57
C ALA A 114 17.81 -6.59 30.01
N ALA A 115 17.19 -6.67 28.83
CA ALA A 115 16.61 -7.89 28.27
C ALA A 115 17.52 -8.64 27.26
N LYS A 116 18.85 -8.51 27.39
CA LYS A 116 19.88 -9.10 26.49
C LYS A 116 19.67 -10.59 26.18
N HIS A 117 19.21 -11.37 27.16
CA HIS A 117 18.97 -12.81 26.99
C HIS A 117 17.85 -13.15 25.97
N LEU A 118 17.09 -12.17 25.50
CA LEU A 118 16.09 -12.33 24.43
C LEU A 118 16.67 -12.14 23.01
N GLY A 119 17.94 -11.74 22.90
CA GLY A 119 18.65 -11.46 21.65
C GLY A 119 19.04 -9.99 21.50
N ASP A 120 19.86 -9.72 20.49
CA ASP A 120 20.35 -8.38 20.18
C ASP A 120 19.31 -7.56 19.40
N ILE A 121 19.35 -6.24 19.60
CA ILE A 121 18.55 -5.27 18.87
C ILE A 121 19.31 -4.91 17.58
N GLU A 122 19.15 -5.76 16.55
CA GLU A 122 19.79 -5.59 15.24
C GLU A 122 19.04 -4.61 14.31
N SER A 123 17.71 -4.78 14.22
CA SER A 123 16.75 -3.90 13.52
C SER A 123 15.32 -4.37 13.81
N THR A 124 14.32 -3.69 13.26
CA THR A 124 12.91 -3.88 13.63
C THR A 124 12.09 -4.81 12.69
N ASN A 125 12.15 -6.14 12.99
CA ASN A 125 11.04 -7.13 12.91
C ASN A 125 10.76 -7.93 11.55
N PRO A 126 9.62 -8.66 11.30
CA PRO A 126 9.16 -10.10 11.46
C PRO A 126 9.74 -11.35 10.68
N CYS A 127 9.13 -12.58 10.77
CA CYS A 127 9.57 -13.96 10.28
C CYS A 127 8.46 -15.05 9.97
N VAL A 128 8.74 -16.18 9.24
CA VAL A 128 7.87 -17.39 8.92
C VAL A 128 8.63 -18.76 8.98
N THR A 129 7.99 -19.94 8.92
CA THR A 129 8.72 -21.25 8.89
C THR A 129 9.53 -21.51 7.62
N GLY A 130 10.58 -22.35 7.74
CA GLY A 130 11.44 -22.71 6.61
C GLY A 130 10.77 -23.48 5.45
N ASP A 131 9.72 -24.25 5.74
CA ASP A 131 8.92 -24.98 4.74
C ASP A 131 7.94 -24.08 3.97
N SER A 132 7.69 -22.85 4.44
CA SER A 132 6.79 -21.89 3.80
C SER A 132 7.22 -21.57 2.37
N LEU A 133 6.31 -21.78 1.42
CA LEU A 133 6.57 -21.59 0.00
C LEU A 133 6.44 -20.11 -0.38
N VAL A 134 7.52 -19.46 -0.75
CA VAL A 134 7.51 -18.12 -1.32
C VAL A 134 7.09 -18.18 -2.77
N ALA A 135 6.12 -17.36 -3.20
CA ALA A 135 5.78 -17.24 -4.62
C ALA A 135 6.87 -16.45 -5.37
N VAL A 136 7.63 -17.15 -6.22
CA VAL A 136 8.73 -16.56 -7.00
C VAL A 136 8.36 -16.37 -8.47
N ALA A 137 8.93 -15.33 -9.07
CA ALA A 137 8.68 -14.89 -10.43
C ALA A 137 9.92 -15.09 -11.35
N ASP A 138 10.84 -15.97 -10.95
CA ASP A 138 12.07 -16.33 -11.67
C ASP A 138 11.91 -17.53 -12.64
N GLY A 139 10.66 -17.99 -12.84
CA GLY A 139 10.32 -19.19 -13.60
C GLY A 139 10.07 -20.44 -12.74
N ARG A 140 10.55 -20.49 -11.49
CA ARG A 140 10.33 -21.63 -10.57
C ARG A 140 8.94 -21.65 -9.94
N ASN A 141 8.20 -20.55 -10.04
CA ASN A 141 6.83 -20.33 -9.54
C ASN A 141 6.70 -20.19 -8.02
N TYR A 142 7.30 -21.11 -7.26
CA TYR A 142 7.41 -21.02 -5.81
C TYR A 142 8.60 -21.85 -5.30
N VAL A 143 9.18 -21.44 -4.19
CA VAL A 143 10.34 -22.11 -3.56
C VAL A 143 10.20 -22.02 -2.03
N PRO A 144 10.50 -23.08 -1.25
CA PRO A 144 10.56 -22.98 0.21
C PRO A 144 11.53 -21.89 0.66
N ILE A 145 11.15 -21.06 1.64
CA ILE A 145 11.98 -19.93 2.07
C ILE A 145 13.32 -20.39 2.65
N LYS A 146 13.39 -21.56 3.29
CA LYS A 146 14.65 -22.17 3.73
C LYS A 146 15.59 -22.42 2.55
N LYS A 147 15.07 -22.94 1.42
CA LYS A 147 15.87 -23.15 0.21
C LYS A 147 16.31 -21.83 -0.43
N LEU A 148 15.48 -20.79 -0.39
CA LEU A 148 15.91 -19.45 -0.82
C LEU A 148 17.02 -18.90 0.08
N ALA A 149 16.97 -19.16 1.38
CA ALA A 149 18.02 -18.78 2.32
C ALA A 149 19.33 -19.56 2.10
N GLU A 150 19.24 -20.87 1.85
CA GLU A 150 20.38 -21.72 1.44
C GLU A 150 20.98 -21.27 0.10
N GLU A 151 20.16 -20.81 -0.84
CA GLU A 151 20.62 -20.23 -2.11
C GLU A 151 21.29 -18.85 -1.94
N GLY A 152 21.00 -18.13 -0.85
CA GLY A 152 21.59 -16.84 -0.46
C GLY A 152 21.33 -15.68 -1.43
N LYS A 153 20.60 -15.90 -2.53
CA LYS A 153 20.46 -14.97 -3.66
C LYS A 153 19.18 -14.16 -3.57
N ASP A 154 19.25 -12.96 -4.13
CA ASP A 154 18.06 -12.16 -4.37
C ASP A 154 17.22 -12.80 -5.48
N VAL A 155 15.90 -12.81 -5.30
CA VAL A 155 14.97 -13.54 -6.18
C VAL A 155 13.75 -12.67 -6.46
N PRO A 156 13.28 -12.52 -7.70
CA PRO A 156 12.02 -11.82 -7.96
C PRO A 156 10.86 -12.61 -7.33
N VAL A 157 10.04 -11.93 -6.54
CA VAL A 157 8.92 -12.50 -5.78
C VAL A 157 7.62 -11.76 -6.12
N TYR A 158 6.50 -12.42 -5.82
CA TYR A 158 5.19 -11.79 -5.87
C TYR A 158 4.88 -11.01 -4.59
N CYS A 159 4.22 -9.87 -4.77
CA CYS A 159 3.79 -8.99 -3.70
C CYS A 159 2.52 -8.21 -4.10
N TYR A 160 1.88 -7.59 -3.12
CA TYR A 160 0.76 -6.68 -3.29
C TYR A 160 1.26 -5.23 -3.29
N GLY A 161 0.94 -4.47 -4.32
CA GLY A 161 1.36 -3.08 -4.48
C GLY A 161 0.39 -2.28 -5.32
N ASN A 162 0.15 -1.02 -4.96
CA ASN A 162 -0.75 -0.11 -5.68
C ASN A 162 -2.17 -0.69 -5.94
N GLY A 163 -2.65 -1.55 -5.04
CA GLY A 163 -3.96 -2.20 -5.12
C GLY A 163 -4.00 -3.53 -5.91
N GLU A 164 -2.90 -3.96 -6.53
CA GLU A 164 -2.86 -5.19 -7.33
C GLU A 164 -1.66 -6.11 -7.01
N ILE A 165 -1.74 -7.35 -7.48
CA ILE A 165 -0.61 -8.29 -7.43
C ILE A 165 0.43 -7.89 -8.48
N THR A 166 1.66 -7.70 -8.05
CA THR A 166 2.82 -7.32 -8.87
C THR A 166 4.04 -8.17 -8.49
N THR A 167 5.20 -7.91 -9.10
CA THR A 167 6.46 -8.57 -8.73
C THR A 167 7.51 -7.53 -8.34
N ARG A 168 8.34 -7.85 -7.34
CA ARG A 168 9.48 -7.05 -6.87
C ARG A 168 10.63 -7.96 -6.45
N THR A 169 11.82 -7.42 -6.23
CA THR A 169 12.96 -8.22 -5.79
C THR A 169 12.82 -8.56 -4.30
N GLY A 170 12.75 -9.86 -4.00
CA GLY A 170 12.90 -10.39 -2.65
C GLY A 170 14.39 -10.41 -2.30
N ARG A 171 14.77 -9.57 -1.34
CA ARG A 171 16.12 -9.39 -0.82
C ARG A 171 16.33 -10.25 0.40
N ASN A 172 17.55 -10.78 0.53
CA ASN A 172 18.04 -11.39 1.76
C ASN A 172 17.07 -12.41 2.43
N PRO A 173 16.68 -13.49 1.70
CA PRO A 173 16.10 -14.65 2.35
C PRO A 173 17.12 -15.24 3.33
N ARG A 174 16.73 -15.42 4.59
CA ARG A 174 17.63 -15.83 5.68
C ARG A 174 16.89 -16.52 6.81
N LEU A 175 17.57 -17.36 7.59
CA LEU A 175 17.12 -17.75 8.93
C LEU A 175 17.14 -16.50 9.83
N THR A 176 16.13 -16.35 10.69
CA THR A 176 15.98 -15.16 11.55
C THR A 176 15.74 -15.48 13.02
N ARG A 177 15.15 -16.64 13.35
CA ARG A 177 15.02 -17.11 14.75
C ARG A 177 15.00 -18.64 14.75
N LYS A 178 15.79 -19.26 15.62
CA LYS A 178 15.77 -20.72 15.82
C LYS A 178 14.70 -21.09 16.85
N LYS A 179 14.13 -22.30 16.73
CA LYS A 179 13.18 -22.87 17.70
C LYS A 179 12.06 -21.89 18.13
N ALA A 180 11.36 -21.29 17.18
CA ALA A 180 10.23 -20.40 17.45
C ALA A 180 8.90 -21.18 17.51
N GLU A 181 7.95 -20.73 18.36
CA GLU A 181 6.57 -21.23 18.34
C GLU A 181 5.90 -20.91 17.00
N VAL A 182 5.36 -21.94 16.34
CA VAL A 182 4.74 -21.80 15.02
C VAL A 182 3.32 -22.37 15.01
N TYR A 183 2.46 -21.71 14.24
CA TYR A 183 1.05 -21.98 14.13
C TYR A 183 0.70 -22.13 12.65
N GLU A 184 -0.19 -23.08 12.34
CA GLU A 184 -0.67 -23.39 11.01
C GLU A 184 -2.05 -22.74 10.81
N ILE A 185 -2.15 -21.79 9.87
CA ILE A 185 -3.43 -21.33 9.33
C ILE A 185 -3.91 -22.39 8.35
N VAL A 186 -5.11 -22.94 8.56
CA VAL A 186 -5.80 -23.78 7.59
C VAL A 186 -6.91 -22.95 6.95
N LEU A 187 -6.97 -22.92 5.63
CA LEU A 187 -7.99 -22.22 4.85
C LEU A 187 -9.18 -23.14 4.54
N ASN A 188 -10.30 -22.53 4.14
CA ASN A 188 -11.56 -23.23 3.84
C ASN A 188 -11.52 -24.14 2.60
N ASP A 189 -10.44 -24.09 1.82
CA ASP A 189 -10.13 -25.05 0.75
C ASP A 189 -9.17 -26.16 1.18
N GLY A 190 -8.78 -26.22 2.46
CA GLY A 190 -7.88 -27.23 3.03
C GLY A 190 -6.39 -26.86 2.98
N SER A 191 -6.02 -25.87 2.15
CA SER A 191 -4.64 -25.41 2.04
C SER A 191 -4.17 -24.66 3.30
N ALA A 192 -2.88 -24.75 3.62
CA ALA A 192 -2.36 -24.23 4.87
C ALA A 192 -1.02 -23.48 4.73
N ILE A 193 -0.65 -22.74 5.77
CA ILE A 193 0.67 -22.13 5.92
C ILE A 193 1.02 -22.02 7.40
N LYS A 194 2.28 -22.31 7.73
CA LYS A 194 2.81 -22.07 9.06
C LYS A 194 3.54 -20.74 9.11
N ALA A 195 3.37 -20.02 10.20
CA ALA A 195 4.29 -18.96 10.58
C ALA A 195 4.45 -18.94 12.08
N THR A 196 5.43 -18.18 12.58
CA THR A 196 5.35 -17.71 13.96
C THR A 196 3.97 -17.08 14.18
N LYS A 197 3.38 -17.23 15.38
CA LYS A 197 2.18 -16.47 15.76
C LYS A 197 2.31 -15.03 15.27
N ASP A 198 3.50 -14.49 15.53
CA ASP A 198 4.36 -13.67 14.69
C ASP A 198 3.74 -12.77 13.59
N HIS A 199 3.09 -13.43 12.65
CA HIS A 199 3.11 -12.99 11.27
C HIS A 199 1.85 -12.21 10.91
N LYS A 200 2.05 -10.97 10.46
CA LYS A 200 0.99 -10.18 9.83
C LYS A 200 0.54 -10.89 8.56
N PHE A 201 -0.75 -11.12 8.39
CA PHE A 201 -1.36 -11.46 7.11
C PHE A 201 -2.30 -10.33 6.66
N MET A 202 -2.27 -9.99 5.37
CA MET A 202 -3.19 -9.01 4.81
C MET A 202 -4.57 -9.65 4.67
N LEU A 203 -5.60 -8.98 5.18
CA LEU A 203 -7.01 -9.31 4.92
C LEU A 203 -7.42 -8.79 3.53
N ARG A 204 -8.53 -9.30 2.98
CA ARG A 204 -9.10 -8.75 1.73
C ARG A 204 -9.44 -7.26 1.81
N SER A 205 -9.64 -6.68 3.00
CA SER A 205 -9.81 -5.22 3.19
C SER A 205 -8.54 -4.42 2.87
N GLY A 206 -7.38 -5.05 2.79
CA GLY A 206 -6.06 -4.39 2.71
C GLY A 206 -5.44 -4.10 4.08
N GLU A 207 -6.19 -4.29 5.17
CA GLU A 207 -5.67 -4.22 6.54
C GLU A 207 -4.78 -5.42 6.85
N TYR A 208 -3.84 -5.26 7.77
CA TYR A 208 -3.02 -6.36 8.27
C TYR A 208 -3.49 -6.84 9.62
N LYS A 209 -3.62 -8.15 9.75
CA LYS A 209 -4.01 -8.84 10.98
C LYS A 209 -3.05 -9.99 11.22
N GLU A 210 -2.57 -10.11 12.45
CA GLU A 210 -1.71 -11.23 12.84
C GLU A 210 -2.38 -12.60 12.70
N LEU A 211 -1.57 -13.62 12.43
CA LEU A 211 -1.97 -15.03 12.40
C LEU A 211 -2.87 -15.42 13.57
N GLN A 212 -2.42 -15.20 14.80
CA GLN A 212 -3.14 -15.62 15.99
C GLN A 212 -4.35 -14.73 16.34
N ASN A 213 -4.47 -13.56 15.70
CA ASN A 213 -5.68 -12.76 15.73
C ASN A 213 -6.68 -13.19 14.63
N LEU A 214 -6.27 -14.02 13.66
CA LEU A 214 -7.16 -14.56 12.65
C LEU A 214 -8.19 -15.50 13.28
N LYS A 215 -9.43 -15.34 12.86
CA LYS A 215 -10.60 -16.11 13.31
C LYS A 215 -11.19 -16.86 12.13
N LYS A 216 -11.86 -17.98 12.41
CA LYS A 216 -12.65 -18.71 11.41
C LYS A 216 -13.60 -17.75 10.68
N GLY A 217 -13.49 -17.70 9.36
CA GLY A 217 -14.23 -16.79 8.48
C GLY A 217 -13.49 -15.49 8.08
N ASP A 218 -12.36 -15.14 8.71
CA ASP A 218 -11.54 -14.01 8.24
C ASP A 218 -11.05 -14.29 6.81
N SER A 219 -11.22 -13.34 5.89
CA SER A 219 -10.82 -13.51 4.50
C SER A 219 -9.47 -12.84 4.23
N LEU A 220 -8.48 -13.65 3.87
CA LEU A 220 -7.12 -13.21 3.57
C LEU A 220 -7.00 -12.72 2.13
N MET A 221 -6.11 -11.76 1.91
CA MET A 221 -5.82 -11.21 0.58
C MET A 221 -5.19 -12.30 -0.28
N PRO A 222 -5.83 -12.72 -1.39
CA PRO A 222 -5.41 -13.91 -2.10
C PRO A 222 -4.37 -13.60 -3.19
N PHE A 223 -3.48 -14.54 -3.42
CA PHE A 223 -2.61 -14.62 -4.59
C PHE A 223 -3.03 -15.82 -5.42
N ASN A 224 -3.37 -15.63 -6.71
CA ASN A 224 -3.80 -16.73 -7.57
C ASN A 224 -3.18 -16.63 -8.97
N LYS A 225 -2.68 -17.75 -9.52
CA LYS A 225 -2.31 -17.85 -10.93
C LYS A 225 -2.68 -19.19 -11.55
N TYR A 226 -2.99 -19.19 -12.86
CA TYR A 226 -3.52 -20.35 -13.58
C TYR A 226 -3.01 -20.45 -15.02
N VAL A 227 -3.15 -21.64 -15.62
CA VAL A 227 -2.70 -21.89 -17.00
C VAL A 227 -3.80 -21.64 -18.04
N TYR A 228 -3.52 -20.72 -18.96
CA TYR A 228 -4.35 -20.41 -20.11
C TYR A 228 -3.82 -21.08 -21.39
N THR A 229 -4.61 -21.96 -22.01
CA THR A 229 -4.28 -22.58 -23.30
C THR A 229 -4.82 -21.77 -24.48
N ASN A 230 -3.94 -21.21 -25.31
CA ASN A 230 -4.30 -20.56 -26.55
C ASN A 230 -4.58 -21.60 -27.65
N LYS A 231 -5.86 -21.96 -27.82
CA LYS A 231 -6.30 -22.97 -28.81
C LYS A 231 -5.87 -22.70 -30.26
N LYS A 232 -5.64 -21.44 -30.65
CA LYS A 232 -5.22 -21.10 -32.03
C LYS A 232 -3.73 -21.33 -32.27
N ARG A 233 -2.89 -21.19 -31.23
CA ARG A 233 -1.43 -21.33 -31.31
C ARG A 233 -0.89 -22.62 -30.66
N ARG A 234 -1.75 -23.43 -30.02
CA ARG A 234 -1.40 -24.63 -29.24
C ARG A 234 -0.38 -24.38 -28.10
N SER A 235 -0.25 -23.13 -27.65
CA SER A 235 0.65 -22.74 -26.56
C SER A 235 -0.10 -22.50 -25.25
N ASN A 236 0.59 -22.72 -24.13
CA ASN A 236 0.10 -22.43 -22.79
C ASN A 236 0.82 -21.18 -22.24
N TYR A 237 0.14 -20.43 -21.37
CA TYR A 237 0.73 -19.30 -20.65
C TYR A 237 0.18 -19.26 -19.22
N TRP A 238 1.02 -18.90 -18.26
CA TRP A 238 0.57 -18.49 -16.93
C TRP A 238 -0.15 -17.13 -17.00
N ARG A 239 -1.27 -17.02 -16.27
CA ARG A 239 -1.94 -15.75 -15.99
C ARG A 239 -2.15 -15.58 -14.49
N VAL A 240 -1.81 -14.41 -13.99
CA VAL A 240 -2.02 -14.00 -12.60
C VAL A 240 -3.37 -13.28 -12.52
N CYS A 241 -4.16 -13.60 -11.49
CA CYS A 241 -5.39 -12.91 -11.18
C CYS A 241 -5.07 -11.61 -10.41
N LEU A 242 -5.61 -10.49 -10.89
CA LEU A 242 -5.52 -9.20 -10.21
C LEU A 242 -6.78 -8.93 -9.39
N ASN A 243 -6.70 -7.98 -8.46
CA ASN A 243 -7.79 -7.62 -7.53
C ASN A 243 -8.89 -6.76 -8.17
N ASN A 244 -8.77 -6.43 -9.47
CA ASN A 244 -9.72 -5.62 -10.23
C ASN A 244 -10.53 -6.42 -11.27
N GLY A 245 -10.31 -7.73 -11.32
CA GLY A 245 -11.00 -8.68 -12.19
C GLY A 245 -10.31 -9.04 -13.48
N GLN A 246 -9.18 -8.42 -13.71
CA GLN A 246 -8.39 -8.68 -14.89
C GLN A 246 -7.40 -9.79 -14.60
N THR A 247 -6.96 -10.45 -15.66
CA THR A 247 -5.91 -11.47 -15.59
C THR A 247 -4.79 -11.03 -16.50
N ARG A 248 -3.60 -10.80 -15.94
CA ARG A 248 -2.42 -10.41 -16.74
C ARG A 248 -1.58 -11.65 -17.04
N GLY A 249 -0.89 -11.63 -18.19
CA GLY A 249 0.09 -12.67 -18.49
C GLY A 249 1.27 -12.51 -17.54
N GLU A 250 1.74 -13.59 -16.93
CA GLU A 250 2.85 -13.54 -15.96
C GLU A 250 4.10 -12.87 -16.55
N HIS A 251 4.46 -13.18 -17.80
CA HIS A 251 5.54 -12.52 -18.53
C HIS A 251 5.49 -10.99 -18.52
N PHE A 252 4.29 -10.36 -18.53
CA PHE A 252 4.18 -8.91 -18.44
C PHE A 252 4.50 -8.40 -17.03
N LEU A 253 3.99 -9.05 -15.98
CA LEU A 253 4.28 -8.67 -14.59
C LEU A 253 5.76 -8.86 -14.24
N VAL A 254 6.41 -9.88 -14.82
CA VAL A 254 7.85 -10.12 -14.69
C VAL A 254 8.64 -9.04 -15.43
N MET A 255 8.37 -8.81 -16.72
CA MET A 255 9.19 -7.89 -17.52
C MET A 255 8.98 -6.42 -17.17
N GLU A 256 7.82 -6.02 -16.64
CA GLU A 256 7.64 -4.64 -16.16
C GLU A 256 8.51 -4.35 -14.93
N ASN A 257 8.75 -5.36 -14.07
CA ASN A 257 9.72 -5.26 -12.98
C ASN A 257 11.17 -5.25 -13.51
N VAL A 258 11.50 -6.12 -14.48
CA VAL A 258 12.85 -6.18 -15.10
C VAL A 258 13.22 -4.89 -15.85
N VAL A 259 12.25 -4.26 -16.51
CA VAL A 259 12.46 -3.05 -17.32
C VAL A 259 12.19 -1.76 -16.53
N GLY A 260 11.64 -1.87 -15.31
CA GLY A 260 11.36 -0.73 -14.42
C GLY A 260 10.23 0.20 -14.90
N ARG A 261 9.43 -0.21 -15.89
CA ARG A 261 8.29 0.57 -16.42
C ARG A 261 7.19 -0.31 -17.03
N PRO A 262 5.95 0.19 -17.15
CA PRO A 262 4.90 -0.47 -17.90
C PRO A 262 5.28 -0.75 -19.37
N ILE A 263 4.79 -1.87 -19.91
CA ILE A 263 5.03 -2.27 -21.31
C ILE A 263 3.85 -1.86 -22.18
N ASN A 264 4.11 -1.12 -23.25
CA ASN A 264 3.06 -0.63 -24.14
C ASN A 264 2.56 -1.75 -25.07
N HIS A 265 1.51 -2.45 -24.65
CA HIS A 265 0.90 -3.58 -25.37
C HIS A 265 0.44 -3.28 -26.82
N LYS A 266 0.44 -2.02 -27.29
CA LYS A 266 0.13 -1.65 -28.68
C LYS A 266 1.36 -1.69 -29.60
N THR A 267 2.56 -1.45 -29.06
CA THR A 267 3.81 -1.28 -29.83
C THR A 267 4.88 -2.32 -29.46
N GLU A 268 4.83 -2.82 -28.23
CA GLU A 268 5.78 -3.74 -27.62
C GLU A 268 5.13 -5.11 -27.36
N LEU A 269 5.88 -6.17 -27.65
CA LEU A 269 5.52 -7.56 -27.38
C LEU A 269 6.65 -8.21 -26.55
N ILE A 270 6.27 -9.16 -25.70
CA ILE A 270 7.23 -10.01 -25.00
C ILE A 270 7.39 -11.31 -25.78
N HIS A 271 8.63 -11.69 -26.03
CA HIS A 271 9.03 -12.94 -26.64
C HIS A 271 9.62 -13.89 -25.60
N HIS A 272 9.22 -15.17 -25.65
CA HIS A 272 9.86 -16.28 -24.94
C HIS A 272 10.92 -16.89 -25.85
N LYS A 273 12.21 -16.81 -25.47
CA LYS A 273 13.35 -17.23 -26.31
C LYS A 273 13.34 -18.73 -26.60
N ASP A 274 12.88 -19.54 -25.65
CA ASP A 274 12.66 -20.98 -25.80
C ASP A 274 11.32 -21.37 -26.47
N PHE A 275 10.49 -20.37 -26.80
CA PHE A 275 9.12 -20.52 -27.32
C PHE A 275 8.11 -21.19 -26.36
N ASP A 276 8.48 -21.46 -25.10
CA ASP A 276 7.54 -21.94 -24.08
C ASP A 276 6.94 -20.79 -23.28
N GLY A 277 5.66 -20.51 -23.53
CA GLY A 277 4.88 -19.49 -22.82
C GLY A 277 4.69 -19.75 -21.31
N MET A 278 5.10 -20.92 -20.83
CA MET A 278 5.14 -21.28 -19.41
C MET A 278 6.44 -20.85 -18.70
N ASN A 279 7.55 -20.71 -19.43
CA ASN A 279 8.84 -20.33 -18.86
C ASN A 279 8.97 -18.79 -18.79
N ASN A 280 8.42 -18.20 -17.72
CA ASN A 280 8.47 -16.75 -17.51
C ASN A 280 9.71 -16.28 -16.73
N ALA A 281 10.81 -17.05 -16.73
CA ALA A 281 12.08 -16.60 -16.15
C ALA A 281 12.56 -15.30 -16.84
N PRO A 282 12.99 -14.26 -16.10
CA PRO A 282 13.49 -13.00 -16.68
C PRO A 282 14.50 -13.18 -17.83
N SER A 283 15.42 -14.14 -17.68
CA SER A 283 16.44 -14.46 -18.69
C SER A 283 15.88 -15.05 -19.99
N ASN A 284 14.72 -15.70 -19.94
CA ASN A 284 14.02 -16.27 -21.11
C ASN A 284 13.13 -15.25 -21.85
N LEU A 285 12.88 -14.08 -21.26
CA LEU A 285 11.99 -13.08 -21.82
C LEU A 285 12.77 -11.96 -22.54
N GLU A 286 12.17 -11.39 -23.59
CA GLU A 286 12.71 -10.23 -24.31
C GLU A 286 11.57 -9.30 -24.76
N VAL A 287 11.67 -8.00 -24.45
CA VAL A 287 10.74 -6.97 -24.96
C VAL A 287 11.20 -6.51 -26.34
N MET A 288 10.30 -6.51 -27.32
CA MET A 288 10.61 -6.13 -28.70
C MET A 288 9.39 -5.59 -29.46
N ASN A 289 9.62 -4.84 -30.51
CA ASN A 289 8.53 -4.32 -31.35
C ASN A 289 7.85 -5.42 -32.19
N TYR A 290 6.61 -5.13 -32.63
CA TYR A 290 5.80 -6.06 -33.43
C TYR A 290 6.52 -6.59 -34.68
N SER A 291 7.33 -5.77 -35.35
CA SER A 291 8.06 -6.16 -36.56
C SER A 291 9.16 -7.17 -36.27
N LYS A 292 10.01 -6.92 -35.26
CA LYS A 292 11.06 -7.85 -34.81
C LYS A 292 10.44 -9.18 -34.34
N HIS A 293 9.42 -9.12 -33.49
CA HIS A 293 8.71 -10.30 -32.99
C HIS A 293 8.09 -11.11 -34.14
N THR A 294 7.39 -10.46 -35.06
CA THR A 294 6.82 -11.12 -36.24
C THR A 294 7.90 -11.68 -37.15
N SER A 295 9.05 -11.01 -37.30
CA SER A 295 10.19 -11.54 -38.06
C SER A 295 10.79 -12.80 -37.42
N ILE A 296 10.80 -12.93 -36.09
CA ILE A 296 11.27 -14.16 -35.41
C ILE A 296 10.32 -15.32 -35.68
N HIS A 297 9.00 -15.11 -35.62
CA HIS A 297 8.00 -16.13 -35.97
C HIS A 297 7.81 -16.36 -37.49
N GLN A 298 8.39 -15.51 -38.35
CA GLN A 298 8.40 -15.68 -39.82
C GLN A 298 9.71 -16.26 -40.36
N ARG A 299 10.85 -15.96 -39.73
CA ARG A 299 12.15 -16.62 -39.99
C ARG A 299 12.20 -17.99 -39.31
N GLY A 300 11.70 -18.06 -38.08
CA GLY A 300 11.39 -19.28 -37.35
C GLY A 300 10.10 -19.92 -37.87
N GLU A 301 10.07 -20.30 -39.15
CA GLU A 301 9.09 -21.26 -39.60
C GLU A 301 9.21 -22.53 -38.77
N ARG A 302 8.15 -22.86 -38.02
CA ARG A 302 7.75 -24.22 -37.60
C ARG A 302 8.88 -25.26 -37.59
N ASN A 303 9.92 -25.05 -36.79
CA ASN A 303 10.89 -26.10 -36.47
C ASN A 303 10.30 -27.03 -35.41
N VAL A 304 9.14 -27.60 -35.75
CA VAL A 304 8.42 -28.61 -34.95
C VAL A 304 9.34 -29.81 -34.70
N MET A 305 10.30 -30.03 -35.61
CA MET A 305 11.35 -31.05 -35.55
C MET A 305 12.51 -30.74 -34.57
N LYS A 306 12.50 -29.61 -33.86
CA LYS A 306 13.53 -29.25 -32.85
C LYS A 306 13.00 -29.13 -31.41
N GLY A 307 11.69 -29.27 -31.20
CA GLY A 307 11.10 -29.26 -29.86
C GLY A 307 11.24 -30.63 -29.17
N LYS A 308 11.30 -30.63 -27.83
CA LYS A 308 11.46 -31.84 -27.01
C LYS A 308 10.49 -32.99 -27.40
N TRP A 309 9.21 -32.65 -27.63
CA TRP A 309 8.18 -33.60 -28.09
C TRP A 309 8.53 -34.38 -29.38
N TRP A 310 9.42 -33.84 -30.23
CA TRP A 310 9.89 -34.49 -31.46
C TRP A 310 11.11 -35.37 -31.21
N GLN A 311 11.94 -35.03 -30.22
CA GLN A 311 13.00 -35.92 -29.75
C GLN A 311 12.38 -37.13 -29.04
N ASP A 312 11.31 -36.92 -28.28
CA ASP A 312 10.53 -37.93 -27.56
C ASP A 312 9.66 -38.84 -28.48
N LEU A 313 9.58 -38.57 -29.78
CA LEU A 313 8.83 -39.39 -30.75
C LEU A 313 9.67 -40.56 -31.28
N SER A 314 9.07 -41.75 -31.41
CA SER A 314 9.66 -42.87 -32.16
C SER A 314 9.87 -42.51 -33.64
N GLU A 315 10.78 -43.21 -34.33
CA GLU A 315 11.02 -42.94 -35.77
C GLU A 315 9.77 -43.18 -36.62
N GLU A 316 8.94 -44.19 -36.34
CA GLU A 316 7.64 -44.36 -36.99
C GLU A 316 6.70 -43.17 -36.76
N GLY A 317 6.72 -42.57 -35.57
CA GLY A 317 5.95 -41.38 -35.23
C GLY A 317 6.43 -40.13 -35.98
N LYS A 318 7.75 -39.97 -36.14
CA LYS A 318 8.36 -38.92 -36.97
C LYS A 318 8.00 -39.11 -38.45
N GLU A 319 8.05 -40.35 -38.95
CA GLU A 319 7.71 -40.72 -40.33
C GLU A 319 6.24 -40.43 -40.67
N SER A 320 5.31 -40.83 -39.78
CA SER A 320 3.88 -40.55 -39.91
C SER A 320 3.60 -39.03 -39.98
N TYR A 321 4.35 -38.23 -39.22
CA TYR A 321 4.22 -36.77 -39.23
C TYR A 321 4.80 -36.14 -40.50
N ARG A 322 5.98 -36.58 -40.97
CA ARG A 322 6.60 -36.14 -42.24
C ARG A 322 5.63 -36.37 -43.40
N LYS A 323 5.02 -37.55 -43.49
CA LYS A 323 4.05 -37.91 -44.54
C LYS A 323 2.83 -36.97 -44.55
N LYS A 324 2.18 -36.77 -43.39
CA LYS A 324 1.02 -35.85 -43.25
C LYS A 324 1.36 -34.39 -43.57
N MET A 325 2.57 -33.94 -43.26
CA MET A 325 3.03 -32.60 -43.61
C MET A 325 3.30 -32.46 -45.11
N SER A 326 3.84 -33.49 -45.77
CA SER A 326 4.03 -33.53 -47.22
C SER A 326 2.69 -33.45 -47.96
N GLU A 327 1.71 -34.27 -47.56
CA GLU A 327 0.33 -34.26 -48.11
C GLU A 327 -0.36 -32.90 -47.92
N ALA A 328 -0.16 -32.24 -46.76
CA ALA A 328 -0.71 -30.92 -46.49
C ALA A 328 -0.05 -29.77 -47.26
N LEU A 329 1.16 -29.98 -47.80
CA LEU A 329 1.91 -28.99 -48.59
C LEU A 329 1.73 -29.18 -50.10
N SER A 330 1.50 -30.41 -50.56
CA SER A 330 1.25 -30.75 -51.99
C SER A 330 -0.24 -30.79 -52.37
N GLY A 331 -1.16 -30.82 -51.41
CA GLY A 331 -2.59 -30.96 -51.65
C GLY A 331 -3.26 -29.75 -52.33
N LYS A 332 -4.23 -30.03 -53.22
CA LYS A 332 -5.02 -29.09 -54.07
C LYS A 332 -5.79 -27.95 -53.36
N ASN A 333 -5.65 -27.78 -52.04
CA ASN A 333 -6.45 -26.86 -51.22
C ASN A 333 -5.66 -25.71 -50.55
N ASN A 334 -4.45 -25.38 -51.02
CA ASN A 334 -3.68 -24.23 -50.52
C ASN A 334 -3.79 -22.98 -51.43
N PRO A 335 -4.55 -21.92 -51.06
CA PRO A 335 -4.82 -20.79 -51.96
C PRO A 335 -3.67 -19.78 -52.15
N ARG A 336 -2.46 -20.06 -51.67
CA ARG A 336 -1.35 -19.08 -51.62
C ARG A 336 0.00 -19.60 -52.11
N TYR A 337 0.02 -20.68 -52.89
CA TYR A 337 1.24 -21.13 -53.54
C TYR A 337 1.58 -20.20 -54.72
N GLY A 338 2.71 -19.46 -54.66
CA GLY A 338 3.40 -18.98 -55.87
C GLY A 338 3.40 -17.49 -56.27
N VAL A 339 3.12 -16.48 -55.42
CA VAL A 339 3.21 -15.05 -55.86
C VAL A 339 3.96 -14.11 -54.91
N LYS A 340 5.08 -13.52 -55.37
CA LYS A 340 5.71 -12.29 -54.83
C LYS A 340 5.53 -11.15 -55.85
N LEU A 341 4.85 -10.06 -55.48
CA LEU A 341 4.66 -8.90 -56.36
C LEU A 341 5.85 -7.93 -56.32
N SER A 342 6.27 -7.44 -57.50
CA SER A 342 7.46 -6.59 -57.66
C SER A 342 7.24 -5.14 -57.21
N LYS A 343 8.34 -4.40 -56.98
CA LYS A 343 8.32 -2.97 -56.59
C LYS A 343 7.57 -2.10 -57.62
N LYS A 344 7.64 -2.43 -58.91
CA LYS A 344 6.97 -1.70 -60.01
C LYS A 344 5.43 -1.76 -59.88
N THR A 345 4.89 -2.90 -59.43
CA THR A 345 3.44 -3.07 -59.19
C THR A 345 2.97 -2.31 -57.95
N LYS A 346 3.77 -2.27 -56.87
CA LYS A 346 3.44 -1.47 -55.67
C LYS A 346 3.38 0.03 -55.97
N SER A 347 4.30 0.54 -56.81
CA SER A 347 4.29 1.93 -57.26
C SER A 347 3.05 2.28 -58.09
N LYS A 348 2.64 1.41 -59.03
CA LYS A 348 1.38 1.58 -59.78
C LYS A 348 0.17 1.66 -58.86
N ILE A 349 0.02 0.74 -57.90
CA ILE A 349 -1.12 0.73 -56.96
C ILE A 349 -1.18 2.03 -56.15
N SER A 350 -0.03 2.57 -55.72
CA SER A 350 0.02 3.83 -54.98
C SER A 350 -0.48 5.00 -55.84
N LYS A 351 0.00 5.16 -57.08
CA LYS A 351 -0.48 6.22 -57.99
C LYS A 351 -1.98 6.10 -58.26
N THR A 352 -2.46 4.90 -58.60
CA THR A 352 -3.88 4.66 -58.90
C THR A 352 -4.81 4.96 -57.71
N MET A 353 -4.34 4.78 -56.47
CA MET A 353 -5.12 5.17 -55.28
C MET A 353 -5.13 6.69 -55.09
N THR A 354 -3.99 7.37 -55.27
CA THR A 354 -3.92 8.85 -55.18
C THR A 354 -4.76 9.54 -56.26
N GLU A 355 -4.84 8.98 -57.46
CA GLU A 355 -5.71 9.46 -58.55
C GLU A 355 -7.20 9.21 -58.25
N LYS A 356 -7.56 8.04 -57.71
CA LYS A 356 -8.95 7.75 -57.29
C LYS A 356 -9.48 8.67 -56.18
N TYR A 357 -8.62 9.23 -55.32
CA TYR A 357 -9.04 10.22 -54.32
C TYR A 357 -9.20 11.65 -54.88
N LYS A 358 -8.85 11.88 -56.14
CA LYS A 358 -9.15 13.13 -56.87
C LYS A 358 -10.49 13.08 -57.61
N ASP A 359 -11.00 11.89 -57.92
CA ASP A 359 -12.35 11.68 -58.47
C ASP A 359 -13.44 12.11 -57.44
N PRO A 360 -14.26 13.15 -57.75
CA PRO A 360 -15.35 13.57 -56.87
C PRO A 360 -16.38 12.46 -56.61
N GLY A 361 -16.66 11.61 -57.60
CA GLY A 361 -17.62 10.52 -57.49
C GLY A 361 -17.15 9.40 -56.56
N TYR A 362 -15.84 9.14 -56.48
CA TYR A 362 -15.28 8.20 -55.51
C TYR A 362 -15.28 8.79 -54.07
N LYS A 363 -14.94 10.07 -53.91
CA LYS A 363 -15.08 10.78 -52.63
C LYS A 363 -16.53 10.79 -52.13
N GLU A 364 -17.49 11.05 -53.01
CA GLU A 364 -18.91 11.05 -52.63
C GLU A 364 -19.40 9.62 -52.33
N LYS A 365 -18.94 8.57 -53.04
CA LYS A 365 -19.24 7.17 -52.67
C LYS A 365 -18.73 6.77 -51.28
N VAL A 366 -17.56 7.28 -50.86
CA VAL A 366 -17.03 7.04 -49.51
C VAL A 366 -17.84 7.83 -48.48
N ARG A 367 -18.15 9.10 -48.75
CA ARG A 367 -18.97 9.98 -47.91
C ARG A 367 -20.42 9.48 -47.74
N LEU A 368 -21.01 8.92 -48.79
CA LEU A 368 -22.34 8.27 -48.77
C LEU A 368 -22.33 7.02 -47.88
N LYS A 369 -21.31 6.14 -47.96
CA LYS A 369 -21.20 4.99 -47.06
C LYS A 369 -21.05 5.37 -45.58
N THR A 370 -20.42 6.50 -45.29
CA THR A 370 -20.33 7.05 -43.93
C THR A 370 -21.65 7.67 -43.46
N LYS A 371 -22.49 8.18 -44.37
CA LYS A 371 -23.87 8.61 -44.06
C LYS A 371 -24.85 7.44 -43.91
N GLU A 372 -24.78 6.39 -44.73
CA GLU A 372 -25.65 5.19 -44.64
C GLU A 372 -25.56 4.45 -43.29
N SER A 373 -24.43 4.59 -42.59
CA SER A 373 -24.20 4.00 -41.28
C SER A 373 -24.67 4.90 -40.12
N GLY A 374 -24.75 6.21 -40.31
CA GLY A 374 -25.31 7.16 -39.33
C GLY A 374 -26.82 7.38 -39.43
N TRP A 375 -27.42 7.18 -40.61
CA TRP A 375 -28.82 7.54 -40.89
C TRP A 375 -29.86 6.44 -40.58
N LYS A 376 -29.42 5.27 -40.08
CA LYS A 376 -30.32 4.14 -39.74
C LYS A 376 -30.92 4.17 -38.32
N ILE A 377 -30.66 5.22 -37.53
CA ILE A 377 -31.09 5.30 -36.13
C ILE A 377 -32.17 6.38 -35.88
N SER A 378 -32.37 7.35 -36.80
CA SER A 378 -33.24 8.53 -36.54
C SER A 378 -34.48 8.69 -37.44
N GLN A 379 -34.85 7.70 -38.26
CA GLN A 379 -35.96 7.81 -39.24
C GLN A 379 -37.14 6.85 -38.99
N THR A 380 -37.11 6.01 -37.94
CA THR A 380 -38.23 5.10 -37.59
C THR A 380 -39.31 5.77 -36.72
N LEU A 381 -39.40 7.11 -36.76
CA LEU A 381 -40.37 7.91 -36.02
C LEU A 381 -40.80 9.12 -36.85
N LYS A 382 -41.77 8.94 -37.76
CA LYS A 382 -42.88 9.86 -38.10
C LYS A 382 -43.61 9.47 -39.39
N GLY A 383 -44.89 9.09 -39.24
CA GLY A 383 -45.93 9.36 -40.24
C GLY A 383 -46.45 8.19 -41.10
N ARG A 384 -47.79 8.10 -41.16
CA ARG A 384 -48.64 7.30 -42.10
C ARG A 384 -48.69 5.78 -41.81
N GLU A 385 -49.87 5.13 -41.79
CA GLU A 385 -51.27 5.60 -41.76
C GLU A 385 -52.15 4.48 -41.18
N LYS A 386 -53.29 4.80 -40.55
CA LYS A 386 -54.19 3.78 -39.96
C LYS A 386 -55.13 3.19 -41.01
N VAL A 387 -55.17 1.88 -41.15
CA VAL A 387 -56.25 1.15 -41.85
C VAL A 387 -56.68 -0.06 -41.02
N GLU A 388 -57.98 -0.17 -40.73
CA GLU A 388 -58.57 -1.29 -40.00
C GLU A 388 -58.99 -2.42 -40.95
N ARG A 389 -58.72 -3.68 -40.59
CA ARG A 389 -59.39 -4.87 -41.18
C ARG A 389 -59.37 -6.05 -40.20
N VAL A 390 -60.45 -6.84 -40.21
CA VAL A 390 -60.75 -7.91 -39.23
C VAL A 390 -60.98 -9.26 -39.94
N GLU A 391 -61.01 -10.34 -39.14
CA GLU A 391 -61.56 -11.70 -39.38
C GLU A 391 -60.58 -12.76 -39.96
N ILE A 392 -60.63 -14.05 -39.62
CA ILE A 392 -61.51 -14.86 -38.71
C ILE A 392 -60.64 -15.84 -37.86
N CYS A 393 -61.18 -16.50 -36.81
CA CYS A 393 -60.43 -17.47 -35.98
C CYS A 393 -60.43 -18.91 -36.57
N CYS A 394 -61.62 -19.51 -36.78
CA CYS A 394 -61.87 -20.66 -37.66
C CYS A 394 -63.39 -20.83 -37.88
N GLU A 395 -63.78 -21.60 -38.91
CA GLU A 395 -65.17 -21.78 -39.36
C GLU A 395 -66.14 -22.35 -38.30
N GLN A 396 -65.66 -23.04 -37.26
CA GLN A 396 -66.54 -23.71 -36.28
C GLN A 396 -66.94 -22.87 -35.06
N CYS A 397 -66.26 -21.74 -34.76
CA CYS A 397 -66.42 -21.07 -33.47
C CYS A 397 -67.28 -19.80 -33.53
N ASN A 398 -67.27 -19.07 -34.66
CA ASN A 398 -68.00 -17.83 -34.99
C ASN A 398 -68.45 -16.90 -33.83
N SER A 399 -67.64 -16.74 -32.77
CA SER A 399 -68.03 -16.01 -31.58
C SER A 399 -66.86 -15.23 -30.95
N VAL A 400 -67.17 -13.98 -30.61
CA VAL A 400 -66.34 -12.99 -29.89
C VAL A 400 -65.09 -12.48 -30.63
N LYS A 401 -65.25 -11.31 -31.26
CA LYS A 401 -64.14 -10.47 -31.76
C LYS A 401 -63.37 -9.87 -30.56
N LYS A 402 -62.06 -10.13 -30.46
CA LYS A 402 -61.15 -9.39 -29.56
C LYS A 402 -60.07 -8.70 -30.39
N VAL A 403 -60.07 -7.37 -30.35
CA VAL A 403 -59.00 -6.53 -30.90
C VAL A 403 -57.76 -6.68 -30.01
N LEU A 404 -56.59 -6.94 -30.62
CA LEU A 404 -55.30 -6.94 -29.94
C LEU A 404 -54.55 -5.63 -30.25
N PRO A 405 -53.72 -5.12 -29.33
CA PRO A 405 -52.88 -3.95 -29.59
C PRO A 405 -51.97 -4.13 -30.82
N SER A 406 -51.77 -3.04 -31.57
CA SER A 406 -51.08 -3.01 -32.87
C SER A 406 -49.59 -3.38 -32.85
N GLU A 407 -49.01 -3.64 -31.68
CA GLU A 407 -47.59 -3.97 -31.50
C GLU A 407 -47.23 -5.43 -31.85
N TYR A 408 -48.23 -6.27 -32.13
CA TYR A 408 -48.05 -7.72 -32.36
C TYR A 408 -48.18 -8.20 -33.81
N THR A 409 -48.46 -7.33 -34.78
CA THR A 409 -48.88 -7.72 -36.15
C THR A 409 -47.76 -7.83 -37.19
N GLU A 410 -46.54 -7.38 -36.93
CA GLU A 410 -45.50 -7.25 -37.98
C GLU A 410 -44.56 -8.46 -38.21
N LYS A 411 -44.91 -9.68 -37.73
CA LYS A 411 -44.20 -10.92 -38.12
C LYS A 411 -45.10 -12.13 -38.32
N LYS A 412 -45.89 -12.16 -39.41
CA LYS A 412 -46.43 -13.41 -39.96
C LYS A 412 -46.38 -13.47 -41.49
N LYS A 413 -45.47 -14.30 -42.01
CA LYS A 413 -45.76 -15.16 -43.16
C LYS A 413 -45.93 -16.60 -42.63
N ASN A 414 -46.95 -17.28 -43.15
CA ASN A 414 -47.30 -18.70 -42.99
C ASN A 414 -48.00 -19.14 -41.67
N ASN A 415 -49.28 -19.50 -41.82
CA ASN A 415 -50.02 -20.60 -41.17
C ASN A 415 -49.85 -20.84 -39.65
N ASP A 416 -50.15 -19.84 -38.83
CA ASP A 416 -50.36 -20.02 -37.38
C ASP A 416 -51.87 -20.14 -37.07
N LEU A 417 -52.39 -21.37 -37.00
CA LEU A 417 -53.74 -21.66 -36.51
C LEU A 417 -53.93 -21.15 -35.07
N MET A 418 -55.00 -20.40 -34.84
CA MET A 418 -55.40 -19.96 -33.50
C MET A 418 -56.57 -20.82 -33.01
N PHE A 419 -56.37 -21.46 -31.85
CA PHE A 419 -57.40 -22.26 -31.19
C PHE A 419 -57.84 -21.53 -29.93
N CYS A 420 -59.14 -21.20 -29.84
CA CYS A 420 -59.71 -20.45 -28.71
C CYS A 420 -59.92 -21.29 -27.44
N SER A 421 -60.00 -22.62 -27.55
CA SER A 421 -60.29 -23.51 -26.42
C SER A 421 -59.56 -24.87 -26.52
N ARG A 422 -59.55 -25.61 -25.40
CA ARG A 422 -59.05 -27.00 -25.32
C ARG A 422 -59.82 -27.94 -26.27
N SER A 423 -61.12 -27.69 -26.45
CA SER A 423 -62.01 -28.46 -27.33
C SER A 423 -61.57 -28.36 -28.81
N CYS A 424 -61.31 -27.15 -29.30
CA CYS A 424 -60.89 -26.91 -30.67
C CYS A 424 -59.56 -27.61 -31.00
N VAL A 425 -58.61 -27.67 -30.05
CA VAL A 425 -57.35 -28.41 -30.21
C VAL A 425 -57.58 -29.92 -30.29
N ASN A 426 -58.46 -30.48 -29.46
CA ASN A 426 -58.77 -31.91 -29.47
C ASN A 426 -59.51 -32.33 -30.75
N SER A 427 -60.44 -31.51 -31.25
CA SER A 427 -61.12 -31.73 -32.53
C SER A 427 -60.13 -31.74 -33.71
N TYR A 428 -59.16 -30.83 -33.71
CA TYR A 428 -58.10 -30.77 -34.72
C TYR A 428 -57.21 -32.03 -34.72
N TYR A 429 -56.82 -32.55 -33.55
CA TYR A 429 -56.03 -33.78 -33.45
C TYR A 429 -56.80 -35.04 -33.93
N LYS A 430 -58.12 -35.11 -33.71
CA LYS A 430 -58.95 -36.23 -34.20
C LYS A 430 -58.99 -36.33 -35.74
N ARG A 431 -58.68 -35.26 -36.48
CA ARG A 431 -58.64 -35.26 -37.97
C ARG A 431 -57.31 -35.72 -38.58
N GLY A 432 -56.37 -36.22 -37.79
CA GLY A 432 -55.26 -37.05 -38.29
C GLY A 432 -54.05 -36.35 -38.94
N PHE A 433 -53.95 -35.01 -38.88
CA PHE A 433 -52.84 -34.28 -39.50
C PHE A 433 -51.45 -34.61 -38.89
N LYS A 434 -50.51 -35.03 -39.74
CA LYS A 434 -49.11 -35.30 -39.35
C LYS A 434 -48.29 -34.00 -39.37
N HIS A 435 -47.80 -33.57 -38.21
CA HIS A 435 -46.95 -32.39 -38.05
C HIS A 435 -45.54 -32.71 -37.55
N ASP A 436 -44.59 -31.82 -37.87
CA ASP A 436 -43.20 -31.87 -37.42
C ASP A 436 -43.04 -31.66 -35.89
N SER A 437 -41.83 -31.93 -35.39
CA SER A 437 -41.48 -31.88 -33.97
C SER A 437 -41.52 -30.47 -33.36
N LYS A 438 -41.18 -29.41 -34.11
CA LYS A 438 -41.29 -28.01 -33.64
C LYS A 438 -42.74 -27.57 -33.55
N THR A 439 -43.57 -27.95 -34.51
CA THR A 439 -45.01 -27.65 -34.53
C THR A 439 -45.73 -28.36 -33.38
N LYS A 440 -45.45 -29.66 -33.15
CA LYS A 440 -45.94 -30.39 -31.96
C LYS A 440 -45.46 -29.75 -30.65
N ALA A 441 -44.20 -29.31 -30.56
CA ALA A 441 -43.69 -28.64 -29.36
C ALA A 441 -44.37 -27.28 -29.09
N ARG A 442 -44.67 -26.49 -30.13
CA ARG A 442 -45.43 -25.23 -30.01
C ARG A 442 -46.84 -25.45 -29.46
N ILE A 443 -47.56 -26.45 -29.96
CA ILE A 443 -48.91 -26.81 -29.46
C ILE A 443 -48.84 -27.26 -27.99
N LYS A 444 -47.88 -28.14 -27.65
CA LYS A 444 -47.67 -28.62 -26.26
C LYS A 444 -47.28 -27.49 -25.30
N SER A 445 -46.58 -26.47 -25.78
CA SER A 445 -46.24 -25.26 -25.01
C SER A 445 -47.47 -24.38 -24.73
N LYS A 446 -48.34 -24.14 -25.73
CA LYS A 446 -49.60 -23.40 -25.54
C LYS A 446 -50.57 -24.15 -24.61
N LEU A 447 -50.63 -25.48 -24.68
CA LEU A 447 -51.43 -26.31 -23.75
C LEU A 447 -50.98 -26.19 -22.28
N ARG A 448 -49.72 -25.82 -21.99
CA ARG A 448 -49.22 -25.55 -20.63
C ARG A 448 -49.59 -24.16 -20.10
N LEU A 449 -49.93 -23.20 -20.97
CA LEU A 449 -50.36 -21.86 -20.57
C LEU A 449 -51.84 -21.83 -20.12
N ILE A 450 -52.64 -22.80 -20.57
CA ILE A 450 -54.08 -22.89 -20.28
C ILE A 450 -54.36 -23.65 -18.95
N SER A 451 -53.38 -24.36 -18.38
CA SER A 451 -53.59 -25.25 -17.23
C SER A 451 -52.59 -25.01 -16.08
N SER A 452 -52.78 -23.94 -15.30
CA SER A 452 -52.02 -23.70 -14.06
C SER A 452 -52.93 -23.57 -12.83
N THR A 453 -53.07 -24.66 -12.08
CA THR A 453 -53.64 -24.69 -10.72
C THR A 453 -52.75 -23.93 -9.73
N ALA A 454 -53.25 -23.66 -8.52
CA ALA A 454 -52.51 -22.93 -7.48
C ALA A 454 -51.18 -23.63 -7.11
N GLU A 455 -51.21 -24.94 -6.83
CA GLU A 455 -50.00 -25.77 -6.61
C GLU A 455 -48.95 -25.62 -7.74
N ALA A 456 -49.40 -25.58 -9.00
CA ALA A 456 -48.50 -25.46 -10.15
C ALA A 456 -47.88 -24.05 -10.26
N LYS A 457 -48.51 -23.03 -9.68
CA LYS A 457 -47.91 -21.69 -9.49
C LYS A 457 -46.93 -21.68 -8.32
N GLU A 458 -47.24 -22.37 -7.23
CA GLU A 458 -46.38 -22.42 -6.03
C GLU A 458 -45.10 -23.23 -6.26
N LYS A 459 -45.19 -24.44 -6.84
CA LYS A 459 -44.00 -25.24 -7.25
C LYS A 459 -43.13 -24.48 -8.25
N LYS A 460 -43.72 -23.65 -9.13
CA LYS A 460 -42.96 -22.72 -10.00
C LYS A 460 -42.30 -21.59 -9.22
N ALA A 461 -42.98 -21.02 -8.22
CA ALA A 461 -42.41 -19.96 -7.37
C ALA A 461 -41.21 -20.50 -6.58
N TYR A 462 -41.34 -21.67 -5.94
CA TYR A 462 -40.24 -22.33 -5.23
C TYR A 462 -39.04 -22.61 -6.16
N ALA A 463 -39.28 -23.21 -7.34
CA ALA A 463 -38.21 -23.45 -8.31
C ALA A 463 -37.55 -22.16 -8.84
N ALA A 464 -38.31 -21.05 -8.93
CA ALA A 464 -37.77 -19.75 -9.29
C ALA A 464 -36.91 -19.13 -8.17
N ARG A 465 -37.32 -19.30 -6.89
CA ARG A 465 -36.55 -18.89 -5.70
C ARG A 465 -35.20 -19.62 -5.63
N GLU A 466 -35.21 -20.95 -5.76
CA GLU A 466 -33.98 -21.76 -5.79
C GLU A 466 -33.06 -21.42 -6.98
N SER A 467 -33.64 -21.21 -8.16
CA SER A 467 -32.88 -20.75 -9.34
C SER A 467 -32.26 -19.36 -9.13
N PHE A 468 -32.96 -18.46 -8.43
CA PHE A 468 -32.45 -17.13 -8.08
C PHE A 468 -31.30 -17.22 -7.06
N LYS A 469 -31.49 -17.95 -5.95
CA LYS A 469 -30.47 -18.25 -4.93
C LYS A 469 -29.17 -18.75 -5.57
N LYS A 470 -29.28 -19.76 -6.44
CA LYS A 470 -28.14 -20.38 -7.14
C LYS A 470 -27.43 -19.44 -8.12
N ASN A 471 -28.15 -18.51 -8.76
CA ASN A 471 -27.54 -17.51 -9.65
C ASN A 471 -26.90 -16.34 -8.88
N ALA A 472 -27.49 -15.89 -7.77
CA ALA A 472 -26.93 -14.82 -6.93
C ALA A 472 -25.57 -15.24 -6.32
N LEU A 473 -25.49 -16.44 -5.75
CA LEU A 473 -24.23 -17.00 -5.23
C LEU A 473 -23.17 -17.17 -6.34
N ARG A 474 -23.59 -17.51 -7.57
CA ARG A 474 -22.70 -17.61 -8.73
C ARG A 474 -22.16 -16.26 -9.20
N ILE A 475 -22.92 -15.18 -9.01
CA ILE A 475 -22.49 -13.80 -9.26
C ILE A 475 -21.51 -13.33 -8.17
N ALA A 476 -21.75 -13.66 -6.89
CA ALA A 476 -20.77 -13.39 -5.83
C ALA A 476 -19.43 -14.12 -6.09
N LYS A 477 -19.47 -15.41 -6.44
CA LYS A 477 -18.28 -16.18 -6.87
C LYS A 477 -17.63 -15.69 -8.17
N HIS A 478 -18.34 -14.90 -8.97
CA HIS A 478 -17.75 -14.21 -10.12
C HIS A 478 -16.94 -13.00 -9.65
N PHE A 479 -17.46 -12.21 -8.70
CA PHE A 479 -16.73 -11.07 -8.11
C PHE A 479 -15.51 -11.51 -7.29
N GLU A 480 -15.64 -12.62 -6.55
CA GLU A 480 -14.55 -13.27 -5.84
C GLU A 480 -13.38 -13.67 -6.75
N LYS A 481 -13.68 -14.34 -7.89
CA LYS A 481 -12.69 -14.72 -8.91
C LYS A 481 -12.07 -13.53 -9.63
N THR A 482 -12.70 -12.37 -9.52
CA THR A 482 -12.13 -11.11 -9.96
C THR A 482 -11.32 -10.38 -8.88
N GLY A 483 -11.24 -10.89 -7.64
CA GLY A 483 -10.53 -10.24 -6.54
C GLY A 483 -11.10 -8.87 -6.11
N VAL A 484 -12.14 -8.38 -6.79
CA VAL A 484 -12.85 -7.14 -6.48
C VAL A 484 -13.54 -7.29 -5.14
N LEU A 485 -13.24 -6.39 -4.21
CA LEU A 485 -13.91 -6.27 -2.92
C LEU A 485 -15.43 -6.11 -3.10
N PHE A 486 -16.19 -7.16 -2.80
CA PHE A 486 -17.65 -7.13 -2.92
C PHE A 486 -18.28 -6.49 -1.68
N ASN A 487 -18.22 -5.16 -1.63
CA ASN A 487 -18.82 -4.31 -0.59
C ASN A 487 -19.96 -3.44 -1.19
N GLU A 488 -20.68 -2.69 -0.34
CA GLU A 488 -21.82 -1.88 -0.77
C GLU A 488 -21.46 -0.79 -1.78
N SER A 489 -20.31 -0.12 -1.65
CA SER A 489 -19.91 0.93 -2.60
C SER A 489 -19.57 0.37 -3.98
N THR A 490 -18.92 -0.80 -4.03
CA THR A 490 -18.59 -1.50 -5.29
C THR A 490 -19.86 -2.07 -5.93
N TRP A 491 -20.80 -2.53 -5.11
CA TRP A 491 -22.15 -2.92 -5.52
C TRP A 491 -22.94 -1.75 -6.13
N ASP A 492 -22.89 -0.56 -5.53
CA ASP A 492 -23.53 0.65 -6.07
C ASP A 492 -22.86 1.15 -7.36
N GLN A 493 -21.54 1.02 -7.50
CA GLN A 493 -20.84 1.27 -8.76
C GLN A 493 -21.27 0.31 -9.87
N LEU A 494 -21.48 -0.98 -9.55
CA LEU A 494 -21.97 -2.00 -10.51
C LEU A 494 -23.44 -1.78 -10.89
N LYS A 495 -24.28 -1.41 -9.92
CA LYS A 495 -25.68 -0.98 -10.07
C LYS A 495 -25.80 0.20 -11.04
N ASN A 496 -24.93 1.22 -10.91
CA ASN A 496 -24.87 2.35 -11.82
C ASN A 496 -24.33 1.98 -13.21
N LYS A 497 -23.44 0.97 -13.31
CA LYS A 497 -22.84 0.50 -14.57
C LYS A 497 -23.73 -0.46 -15.38
N TYR A 498 -24.70 -1.12 -14.74
CA TYR A 498 -25.62 -2.07 -15.36
C TYR A 498 -27.09 -1.92 -14.86
N PRO A 499 -27.71 -0.73 -15.01
CA PRO A 499 -29.00 -0.40 -14.38
C PRO A 499 -30.16 -1.31 -14.81
N GLU A 500 -30.15 -1.84 -16.03
CA GLU A 500 -31.15 -2.77 -16.59
C GLU A 500 -31.39 -4.06 -15.77
N ARG A 501 -30.53 -4.37 -14.78
CA ARG A 501 -30.58 -5.61 -13.98
C ARG A 501 -31.01 -5.41 -12.52
N TYR A 502 -31.51 -4.22 -12.18
CA TYR A 502 -31.79 -3.74 -10.81
C TYR A 502 -32.62 -4.67 -9.90
N SER A 503 -33.45 -5.57 -10.45
CA SER A 503 -34.36 -6.41 -9.66
C SER A 503 -33.70 -7.45 -8.73
N TYR A 504 -32.36 -7.55 -8.72
CA TYR A 504 -31.62 -8.50 -7.88
C TYR A 504 -31.39 -8.03 -6.44
N SER A 505 -31.22 -6.72 -6.18
CA SER A 505 -30.83 -6.21 -4.86
C SER A 505 -31.86 -6.50 -3.77
N ARG A 506 -33.10 -6.03 -3.98
CA ARG A 506 -34.21 -6.23 -3.05
C ARG A 506 -34.48 -7.74 -2.83
N LYS A 507 -34.43 -8.53 -3.91
CA LYS A 507 -34.62 -10.00 -3.87
C LYS A 507 -33.52 -10.77 -3.14
N ILE A 508 -32.27 -10.27 -3.10
CA ILE A 508 -31.19 -10.89 -2.31
C ILE A 508 -31.46 -10.68 -0.83
N ILE A 509 -31.81 -9.47 -0.40
CA ILE A 509 -32.15 -9.20 1.01
C ILE A 509 -33.42 -9.98 1.40
N GLU A 510 -34.45 -10.02 0.53
CA GLU A 510 -35.66 -10.84 0.72
C GLU A 510 -35.39 -12.36 0.79
N HIS A 511 -34.36 -12.90 0.12
CA HIS A 511 -34.05 -14.35 0.13
C HIS A 511 -33.12 -14.79 1.25
N PHE A 512 -32.09 -14.00 1.54
CA PHE A 512 -31.03 -14.36 2.49
C PHE A 512 -31.23 -13.68 3.86
N GLY A 513 -32.21 -12.79 4.01
CA GLY A 513 -32.55 -12.07 5.25
C GLY A 513 -31.61 -10.91 5.56
N SER A 514 -30.32 -11.03 5.27
CA SER A 514 -29.35 -9.94 5.33
C SER A 514 -28.24 -10.10 4.29
N PHE A 515 -27.53 -9.00 4.03
CA PHE A 515 -26.36 -9.00 3.15
C PHE A 515 -25.22 -9.87 3.72
N ASP A 516 -25.07 -9.94 5.05
CA ASP A 516 -24.05 -10.76 5.70
C ASP A 516 -24.33 -12.27 5.63
N LYS A 517 -25.60 -12.69 5.70
CA LYS A 517 -25.98 -14.09 5.43
C LYS A 517 -25.66 -14.50 3.99
N PHE A 518 -25.88 -13.59 3.04
CA PHE A 518 -25.48 -13.80 1.64
C PHE A 518 -23.96 -13.93 1.46
N LYS A 519 -23.15 -13.16 2.20
CA LYS A 519 -21.68 -13.33 2.23
C LYS A 519 -21.28 -14.70 2.79
N GLN A 520 -21.87 -15.13 3.91
CA GLN A 520 -21.55 -16.42 4.53
C GLN A 520 -21.87 -17.61 3.60
N GLU A 521 -23.02 -17.60 2.93
CA GLU A 521 -23.37 -18.64 1.94
C GLU A 521 -22.53 -18.60 0.65
N ALA A 522 -21.85 -17.49 0.35
CA ALA A 522 -21.02 -17.37 -0.84
C ALA A 522 -19.75 -18.23 -0.79
N ASN A 523 -19.30 -18.68 0.40
CA ASN A 523 -18.15 -19.57 0.64
C ASN A 523 -16.90 -19.21 -0.19
N TYR A 524 -16.16 -18.21 0.29
CA TYR A 524 -14.98 -17.60 -0.34
C TYR A 524 -13.71 -18.41 -0.12
N ASN A 525 -12.99 -18.79 -1.17
CA ASN A 525 -11.64 -19.34 -1.05
C ASN A 525 -10.69 -18.32 -0.40
N HIS A 526 -9.74 -18.80 0.40
CA HIS A 526 -8.87 -18.00 1.28
C HIS A 526 -9.63 -17.34 2.46
N THR A 527 -10.69 -18.00 2.96
CA THR A 527 -11.15 -17.74 4.32
C THR A 527 -10.48 -18.69 5.28
N VAL A 528 -10.10 -18.20 6.45
CA VAL A 528 -9.52 -19.02 7.52
C VAL A 528 -10.59 -20.01 7.99
N ALA A 529 -10.28 -21.30 7.94
CA ALA A 529 -11.11 -22.35 8.51
C ALA A 529 -10.72 -22.60 9.97
N GLU A 530 -9.42 -22.71 10.23
CA GLU A 530 -8.83 -23.04 11.53
C GLU A 530 -7.47 -22.36 11.68
N VAL A 531 -7.03 -22.16 12.93
CA VAL A 531 -5.69 -21.71 13.28
C VAL A 531 -5.21 -22.61 14.40
N ASN A 532 -4.25 -23.47 14.09
CA ASN A 532 -3.83 -24.56 14.96
C ASN A 532 -2.37 -24.33 15.40
N PHE A 533 -2.03 -24.61 16.66
CA PHE A 533 -0.62 -24.66 17.05
C PHE A 533 0.08 -25.82 16.34
N SER A 534 1.23 -25.57 15.71
CA SER A 534 1.92 -26.53 14.84
C SER A 534 3.23 -27.05 15.43
N GLY A 535 3.72 -26.47 16.52
CA GLY A 535 4.95 -26.90 17.20
C GLY A 535 6.00 -25.80 17.31
N ILE A 536 7.27 -26.22 17.37
CA ILE A 536 8.43 -25.34 17.51
C ILE A 536 9.37 -25.62 16.33
N GLU A 537 9.62 -24.62 15.49
CA GLU A 537 10.40 -24.75 14.25
C GLU A 537 11.35 -23.55 14.04
N ASP A 538 12.36 -23.74 13.19
CA ASP A 538 13.24 -22.67 12.75
C ASP A 538 12.52 -21.76 11.74
N VAL A 539 12.64 -20.45 11.95
CA VAL A 539 11.91 -19.43 11.18
C VAL A 539 12.86 -18.44 10.50
N TYR A 540 12.42 -17.99 9.32
CA TYR A 540 13.16 -17.34 8.25
C TYR A 540 12.41 -16.08 7.81
N ASN A 541 13.06 -15.16 7.12
CA ASN A 541 12.38 -14.03 6.47
C ASN A 541 13.06 -13.67 5.14
N ILE A 542 12.32 -13.00 4.26
CA ILE A 542 12.81 -12.37 3.03
C ILE A 542 12.21 -10.96 2.94
N THR A 543 13.05 -9.96 2.71
CA THR A 543 12.63 -8.55 2.67
C THR A 543 12.27 -8.18 1.24
N VAL A 544 10.99 -7.90 0.97
CA VAL A 544 10.56 -7.54 -0.40
C VAL A 544 10.79 -6.07 -0.68
N ASP A 545 11.50 -5.76 -1.77
CA ASP A 545 11.71 -4.39 -2.22
C ASP A 545 10.38 -3.64 -2.35
N GLU A 546 10.45 -2.35 -2.01
CA GLU A 546 9.39 -1.37 -2.25
C GLU A 546 8.13 -1.52 -1.39
N PHE A 547 7.39 -2.63 -1.47
CA PHE A 547 6.13 -2.81 -0.71
C PHE A 547 6.25 -3.62 0.58
N HIS A 548 7.39 -4.29 0.81
CA HIS A 548 7.74 -5.01 2.05
C HIS A 548 6.62 -5.93 2.57
N ASN A 549 5.99 -6.59 1.60
CA ASN A 549 5.01 -7.64 1.77
C ASN A 549 5.28 -8.71 0.71
N LEU A 550 4.96 -9.96 1.02
CA LEU A 550 5.29 -11.12 0.21
C LEU A 550 4.07 -12.01 0.00
N CYS A 551 3.87 -12.50 -1.21
CA CYS A 551 2.95 -13.60 -1.48
C CYS A 551 3.57 -14.96 -1.11
N TYR A 552 3.00 -15.66 -0.14
CA TYR A 552 3.28 -17.06 0.13
C TYR A 552 2.27 -17.95 -0.58
N VAL A 553 2.71 -19.10 -1.11
CA VAL A 553 1.85 -20.16 -1.62
C VAL A 553 1.40 -21.04 -0.45
N THR A 554 0.10 -21.27 -0.32
CA THR A 554 -0.43 -22.19 0.71
C THR A 554 -0.26 -23.63 0.26
N SER A 555 0.24 -24.49 1.15
CA SER A 555 0.55 -25.89 0.89
C SER A 555 -0.61 -26.80 1.28
N ASP A 556 -0.91 -27.76 0.42
CA ASP A 556 -1.94 -28.76 0.68
C ASP A 556 -1.30 -30.02 1.28
N LYS A 557 -1.65 -30.37 2.52
CA LYS A 557 -1.25 -31.66 3.12
C LYS A 557 -2.21 -32.80 2.74
N LYS A 558 -3.39 -32.52 2.16
CA LYS A 558 -4.43 -33.52 1.84
C LYS A 558 -5.32 -33.16 0.62
N PHE A 559 -4.77 -33.08 -0.60
CA PHE A 559 -5.63 -33.13 -1.79
C PHE A 559 -5.09 -33.92 -2.99
N GLU A 560 -5.56 -35.17 -3.08
CA GLU A 560 -5.94 -35.77 -4.35
C GLU A 560 -7.29 -35.15 -4.80
N GLY A 561 -7.28 -33.94 -5.39
CA GLY A 561 -8.55 -33.24 -5.70
C GLY A 561 -8.48 -32.11 -6.73
N THR A 562 -9.45 -32.06 -7.65
CA THR A 562 -9.45 -31.15 -8.80
C THR A 562 -9.97 -29.74 -8.49
N GLY A 563 -9.28 -28.70 -8.97
CA GLY A 563 -9.76 -27.31 -8.90
C GLY A 563 -10.84 -26.98 -9.94
N VAL A 564 -11.86 -26.21 -9.58
CA VAL A 564 -13.01 -25.90 -10.46
C VAL A 564 -13.11 -24.41 -10.80
N PHE A 565 -12.77 -24.07 -12.05
CA PHE A 565 -12.86 -22.69 -12.57
C PHE A 565 -13.96 -22.56 -13.62
N GLU A 566 -14.89 -21.65 -13.37
CA GLU A 566 -15.94 -21.31 -14.33
C GLU A 566 -15.45 -20.21 -15.29
N THR A 567 -15.30 -20.56 -16.57
CA THR A 567 -14.96 -19.59 -17.62
C THR A 567 -16.24 -18.99 -18.21
N PHE A 568 -16.34 -17.66 -18.24
CA PHE A 568 -17.47 -16.96 -18.86
C PHE A 568 -17.23 -16.74 -20.36
N ASP A 569 -18.10 -17.28 -21.21
CA ASP A 569 -18.08 -17.03 -22.65
C ASP A 569 -18.91 -15.77 -22.96
N SER A 570 -18.23 -14.61 -22.98
CA SER A 570 -18.86 -13.30 -23.21
C SER A 570 -19.62 -13.19 -24.54
N THR A 571 -19.26 -14.00 -25.54
CA THR A 571 -19.96 -14.03 -26.83
C THR A 571 -21.24 -14.87 -26.83
N LYS A 572 -21.48 -15.69 -25.79
CA LYS A 572 -22.62 -16.62 -25.72
C LYS A 572 -23.44 -16.50 -24.44
N GLY A 573 -23.06 -15.64 -23.49
CA GLY A 573 -23.78 -15.41 -22.24
C GLY A 573 -23.95 -16.67 -21.38
N LYS A 574 -23.04 -17.65 -21.53
CA LYS A 574 -23.10 -18.94 -20.83
C LYS A 574 -21.84 -19.16 -20.01
N VAL A 575 -22.04 -19.55 -18.76
CA VAL A 575 -20.98 -20.00 -17.85
C VAL A 575 -20.57 -21.42 -18.25
N LYS A 576 -19.26 -21.64 -18.46
CA LYS A 576 -18.68 -22.97 -18.65
C LYS A 576 -17.78 -23.31 -17.49
N THR A 577 -18.33 -24.10 -16.56
CA THR A 577 -17.57 -24.83 -15.54
C THR A 577 -16.48 -25.66 -16.24
N LYS A 578 -15.22 -25.44 -15.86
CA LYS A 578 -14.10 -26.28 -16.26
C LYS A 578 -13.39 -26.76 -15.00
N VAL A 579 -13.31 -28.08 -14.89
CA VAL A 579 -12.42 -28.73 -13.93
C VAL A 579 -11.01 -28.66 -14.51
N PHE A 580 -10.04 -28.21 -13.71
CA PHE A 580 -8.63 -28.15 -14.08
C PHE A 580 -7.84 -29.10 -13.16
N SER A 581 -6.91 -29.85 -13.75
CA SER A 581 -5.96 -30.68 -12.99
C SER A 581 -4.91 -29.82 -12.29
N HIS A 582 -4.38 -30.33 -11.18
CA HIS A 582 -3.64 -29.57 -10.17
C HIS A 582 -2.38 -28.88 -10.74
N LYS A 583 -1.77 -29.48 -11.78
CA LYS A 583 -0.63 -28.93 -12.56
C LYS A 583 -0.94 -27.62 -13.34
N ARG A 584 -2.05 -26.92 -13.03
CA ARG A 584 -2.50 -25.71 -13.76
C ARG A 584 -3.00 -24.57 -12.88
N PHE A 585 -2.82 -24.63 -11.56
CA PHE A 585 -3.30 -23.62 -10.61
C PHE A 585 -2.37 -23.48 -9.39
N ILE A 586 -2.21 -22.26 -8.88
CA ILE A 586 -1.42 -21.91 -7.67
C ILE A 586 -2.21 -20.85 -6.87
N SER A 587 -2.25 -21.02 -5.54
CA SER A 587 -3.01 -20.23 -4.54
C SER A 587 -2.08 -19.68 -3.44
N GLY A 588 -2.45 -18.63 -2.68
CA GLY A 588 -1.55 -17.98 -1.72
C GLY A 588 -2.07 -16.71 -1.01
N ILE A 589 -1.27 -16.08 -0.13
CA ILE A 589 -1.62 -14.92 0.76
C ILE A 589 -0.44 -13.95 1.10
N VAL A 590 -0.65 -12.79 1.76
CA VAL A 590 0.29 -11.58 1.84
C VAL A 590 0.68 -11.08 3.29
N SER A 591 1.80 -10.33 3.60
CA SER A 591 2.40 -9.98 4.98
C SER A 591 3.11 -8.56 5.24
N LYS A 592 3.64 -8.11 6.44
CA LYS A 592 4.32 -6.75 6.72
C LYS A 592 5.25 -6.57 8.01
N ASN A 593 6.20 -5.59 8.04
CA ASN A 593 7.23 -5.23 9.10
C ASN A 593 7.13 -3.81 9.84
N CYS A 594 8.23 -3.32 10.53
CA CYS A 594 8.66 -1.92 10.99
C CYS A 594 8.84 -1.58 12.54
N GLY A 595 9.66 -0.54 12.95
CA GLY A 595 9.77 0.07 14.33
C GLY A 595 10.88 1.14 14.69
N GLU A 596 10.67 1.95 15.77
CA GLU A 596 11.41 3.19 16.17
C GLU A 596 11.96 3.31 17.63
N VAL A 597 11.40 2.59 18.61
CA VAL A 597 12.18 2.26 19.82
C VAL A 597 13.24 1.23 19.39
N PRO A 598 14.42 1.15 20.03
CA PRO A 598 15.30 0.00 19.89
C PRO A 598 14.58 -1.22 20.49
N LEU A 599 13.83 -1.89 19.62
CA LEU A 599 12.88 -2.94 19.95
C LEU A 599 13.47 -4.27 19.55
N LEU A 600 13.37 -5.23 20.47
CA LEU A 600 13.44 -6.63 20.07
C LEU A 600 12.33 -6.88 19.04
N PRO A 601 12.51 -7.84 18.11
CA PRO A 601 11.45 -8.16 17.15
C PRO A 601 10.10 -8.40 17.87
N TYR A 602 9.07 -7.70 17.40
CA TYR A 602 7.68 -7.65 17.90
C TYR A 602 7.46 -6.98 19.23
N GLU A 603 8.48 -6.43 19.85
CA GLU A 603 8.27 -5.52 20.97
C GLU A 603 7.61 -4.21 20.47
N SER A 604 6.97 -3.47 21.37
CA SER A 604 6.60 -2.06 21.18
C SER A 604 6.64 -1.35 22.53
N CYS A 605 6.42 -0.04 22.52
CA CYS A 605 6.49 0.78 23.72
C CYS A 605 5.34 1.80 23.69
N ASN A 606 4.55 1.89 24.76
CA ASN A 606 3.64 3.01 24.96
C ASN A 606 4.37 4.18 25.62
N LEU A 607 4.10 5.38 25.11
CA LEU A 607 4.83 6.60 25.45
C LEU A 607 3.96 7.55 26.27
N GLY A 608 4.56 8.24 27.23
CA GLY A 608 3.96 9.32 28.00
C GLY A 608 4.97 10.45 28.23
N SER A 609 4.51 11.67 28.50
CA SER A 609 5.41 12.81 28.70
C SER A 609 4.88 13.75 29.79
N ILE A 610 5.70 14.02 30.80
CA ILE A 610 5.39 14.95 31.89
C ILE A 610 5.80 16.36 31.46
N ASN A 611 4.89 17.34 31.56
CA ASN A 611 5.23 18.75 31.33
C ASN A 611 5.91 19.34 32.57
N LEU A 612 7.25 19.45 32.55
CA LEU A 612 8.06 19.93 33.66
C LEU A 612 7.77 21.39 34.05
N HIS A 613 7.44 22.26 33.09
CA HIS A 613 7.08 23.67 33.36
C HIS A 613 5.91 23.81 34.34
N ARG A 614 4.99 22.83 34.38
CA ARG A 614 3.85 22.83 35.32
C ARG A 614 4.21 22.49 36.76
N PHE A 615 5.47 22.15 37.03
CA PHE A 615 6.01 21.83 38.35
C PHE A 615 7.02 22.87 38.84
N VAL A 616 7.22 24.00 38.17
CA VAL A 616 7.98 25.11 38.77
C VAL A 616 7.22 25.67 39.97
N LYS A 617 7.92 25.96 41.07
CA LYS A 617 7.31 26.54 42.28
C LYS A 617 6.74 27.95 42.02
N PRO A 618 5.73 28.41 42.78
CA PRO A 618 5.12 29.74 42.58
C PRO A 618 6.09 30.92 42.73
N ASP A 619 7.15 30.76 43.52
CA ASP A 619 8.24 31.72 43.74
C ASP A 619 9.34 31.65 42.66
N ARG A 620 9.22 30.70 41.71
CA ARG A 620 10.18 30.40 40.63
C ARG A 620 11.57 29.94 41.11
N SER A 621 11.73 29.54 42.38
CA SER A 621 13.05 29.23 42.96
C SER A 621 13.65 27.88 42.56
N ASP A 622 12.81 26.86 42.34
CA ASP A 622 13.18 25.51 41.93
C ASP A 622 11.92 24.78 41.41
N VAL A 623 12.05 23.52 41.04
CA VAL A 623 10.95 22.58 40.80
C VAL A 623 10.32 22.12 42.13
N ASP A 624 9.01 21.91 42.12
CA ASP A 624 8.20 21.24 43.13
C ASP A 624 8.37 19.71 42.97
N TRP A 625 9.48 19.21 43.50
CA TRP A 625 9.91 17.81 43.40
C TRP A 625 8.87 16.85 44.02
N ASP A 626 8.24 17.21 45.15
CA ASP A 626 7.22 16.38 45.82
C ASP A 626 5.96 16.20 44.97
N ARG A 627 5.53 17.25 44.26
CA ARG A 627 4.39 17.18 43.34
C ARG A 627 4.77 16.48 42.04
N LEU A 628 6.01 16.65 41.57
CA LEU A 628 6.56 15.93 40.43
C LEU A 628 6.63 14.42 40.71
N GLU A 629 7.08 13.99 41.89
CA GLU A 629 7.14 12.59 42.31
C GLU A 629 5.76 11.92 42.16
N LYS A 630 4.73 12.53 42.75
CA LYS A 630 3.34 12.07 42.68
C LYS A 630 2.86 11.96 41.22
N CYS A 631 3.32 12.84 40.33
CA CYS A 631 3.02 12.76 38.90
C CYS A 631 3.77 11.60 38.23
N ILE A 632 5.06 11.40 38.50
CA ILE A 632 5.88 10.32 37.94
C ILE A 632 5.32 8.95 38.32
N ARG A 633 4.96 8.74 39.59
CA ARG A 633 4.35 7.48 40.06
C ARG A 633 3.06 7.17 39.33
N ASN A 634 2.12 8.13 39.34
CA ASN A 634 0.85 8.01 38.64
C ASN A 634 1.03 7.80 37.12
N ALA A 635 2.01 8.46 36.48
CA ALA A 635 2.30 8.30 35.06
C ALA A 635 2.92 6.93 34.74
N THR A 636 3.82 6.43 35.58
CA THR A 636 4.43 5.09 35.47
C THR A 636 3.36 4.01 35.60
N HIS A 637 2.53 4.10 36.64
CA HIS A 637 1.41 3.18 36.85
C HIS A 637 0.36 3.27 35.74
N PHE A 638 0.05 4.47 35.26
CA PHE A 638 -0.82 4.67 34.09
C PHE A 638 -0.25 3.99 32.84
N LEU A 639 1.06 4.13 32.56
CA LEU A 639 1.70 3.49 31.42
C LEU A 639 1.74 1.96 31.56
N ASP A 640 1.92 1.39 32.76
CA ASP A 640 1.78 -0.06 32.99
C ASP A 640 0.32 -0.52 32.77
N ASN A 641 -0.67 0.25 33.24
CA ASN A 641 -2.10 -0.02 32.96
C ASN A 641 -2.42 0.07 31.46
N VAL A 642 -1.76 0.97 30.71
CA VAL A 642 -1.91 1.06 29.26
C VAL A 642 -1.46 -0.23 28.59
N ILE A 643 -0.46 -0.97 29.09
CA ILE A 643 -0.08 -2.27 28.50
C ILE A 643 -1.24 -3.28 28.57
N ASP A 644 -1.93 -3.32 29.70
CA ASP A 644 -3.03 -4.26 29.95
C ASP A 644 -4.32 -3.85 29.21
N MET A 645 -4.54 -2.54 29.03
CA MET A 645 -5.70 -1.98 28.30
C MET A 645 -5.50 -1.90 26.79
N ASN A 646 -4.25 -1.72 26.33
CA ASN A 646 -3.91 -1.62 24.92
C ASN A 646 -4.18 -2.96 24.24
N LYS A 647 -4.94 -2.91 23.15
CA LYS A 647 -5.10 -4.03 22.24
C LYS A 647 -4.22 -3.72 21.05
N ALA A 648 -2.98 -4.21 21.10
CA ALA A 648 -2.14 -4.16 19.93
C ALA A 648 -2.91 -4.77 18.74
N PRO A 649 -2.74 -4.28 17.49
CA PRO A 649 -3.40 -4.86 16.30
C PRO A 649 -2.98 -6.32 16.03
N LEU A 650 -2.07 -6.78 16.89
CA LEU A 650 -0.98 -7.69 16.75
C LEU A 650 -0.75 -8.24 18.17
N LYS A 651 -1.33 -9.40 18.49
CA LYS A 651 -1.14 -10.14 19.73
C LYS A 651 0.29 -10.70 19.98
N GLN A 652 1.34 -10.60 19.12
CA GLN A 652 2.74 -10.72 19.63
C GLN A 652 3.39 -9.39 19.88
N ILE A 653 2.87 -8.33 19.29
CA ILE A 653 3.07 -7.04 19.93
C ILE A 653 2.42 -7.11 21.32
N GLN A 654 1.23 -7.71 21.50
CA GLN A 654 0.68 -7.98 22.83
C GLN A 654 1.52 -8.97 23.66
N ASP A 655 1.90 -10.15 23.14
CA ASP A 655 2.64 -11.15 23.93
C ASP A 655 4.04 -10.65 24.29
N MET A 656 4.74 -9.93 23.40
CA MET A 656 6.05 -9.34 23.69
C MET A 656 5.90 -8.15 24.64
N ASN A 657 4.93 -7.25 24.43
CA ASN A 657 4.61 -6.19 25.40
C ASN A 657 4.24 -6.77 26.77
N ALA A 658 3.48 -7.87 26.83
CA ALA A 658 3.14 -8.52 28.09
C ALA A 658 4.35 -9.20 28.73
N LYS A 659 5.30 -9.69 27.92
CA LYS A 659 6.53 -10.38 28.35
C LYS A 659 7.61 -9.43 28.85
N THR A 660 7.89 -8.32 28.18
CA THR A 660 8.92 -7.35 28.57
C THR A 660 8.35 -6.12 29.30
N ARG A 661 7.07 -5.80 29.08
CA ARG A 661 6.36 -4.66 29.68
C ARG A 661 7.09 -3.33 29.55
N LYS A 662 7.79 -3.10 28.44
CA LYS A 662 8.47 -1.82 28.17
C LYS A 662 7.46 -0.67 28.12
N ILE A 663 7.69 0.33 28.97
CA ILE A 663 7.06 1.65 28.88
C ILE A 663 8.12 2.70 28.59
N GLY A 664 7.66 3.87 28.15
CA GLY A 664 8.50 5.01 27.81
C GLY A 664 7.93 6.29 28.41
N LEU A 665 8.18 6.50 29.69
CA LEU A 665 7.93 7.76 30.37
C LEU A 665 9.05 8.74 30.04
N GLY A 666 8.67 9.90 29.52
CA GLY A 666 9.57 11.01 29.22
C GLY A 666 9.08 12.33 29.76
N ILE A 667 9.69 13.39 29.25
CA ILE A 667 9.41 14.77 29.63
C ILE A 667 9.02 15.62 28.41
N MET A 668 8.42 16.78 28.68
CA MET A 668 8.28 17.93 27.79
C MET A 668 8.30 19.20 28.62
N GLY A 669 8.37 20.37 27.99
CA GLY A 669 8.38 21.64 28.71
C GLY A 669 9.69 21.97 29.43
N PHE A 670 10.80 21.29 29.11
CA PHE A 670 12.09 21.50 29.78
C PHE A 670 12.64 22.91 29.54
N ALA A 671 12.60 23.41 28.30
CA ALA A 671 13.09 24.75 27.99
C ALA A 671 12.25 25.84 28.70
N ASP A 672 10.93 25.70 28.74
CA ASP A 672 10.08 26.66 29.45
C ASP A 672 10.26 26.59 30.97
N MET A 673 10.57 25.40 31.52
CA MET A 673 10.94 25.25 32.92
C MET A 673 12.24 26.02 33.24
N LEU A 674 13.27 25.90 32.40
CA LEU A 674 14.51 26.67 32.56
C LEU A 674 14.25 28.18 32.42
N TYR A 675 13.45 28.61 31.44
CA TYR A 675 13.06 30.02 31.29
C TYR A 675 12.30 30.58 32.51
N GLU A 676 11.43 29.78 33.12
CA GLU A 676 10.63 30.19 34.28
C GLU A 676 11.48 30.33 35.55
N ILE A 677 12.49 29.45 35.73
CA ILE A 677 13.45 29.48 36.86
C ILE A 677 14.60 30.49 36.61
N GLY A 678 14.86 30.88 35.36
CA GLY A 678 15.93 31.81 35.00
C GLY A 678 17.29 31.16 34.70
N ILE A 679 17.29 29.90 34.26
CA ILE A 679 18.50 29.13 33.89
C ILE A 679 18.66 29.13 32.37
N ALA A 680 19.89 29.33 31.88
CA ALA A 680 20.22 29.20 30.46
C ALA A 680 20.27 27.71 30.05
N TYR A 681 19.79 27.39 28.84
CA TYR A 681 19.78 26.00 28.36
C TYR A 681 21.21 25.48 28.12
N ASP A 682 22.06 26.32 27.54
CA ASP A 682 23.46 26.08 27.20
C ASP A 682 24.42 26.51 28.32
N SER A 683 24.13 26.08 29.55
CA SER A 683 25.02 26.26 30.70
C SER A 683 25.21 24.96 31.49
N ASP A 684 26.25 24.90 32.31
CA ASP A 684 26.48 23.77 33.22
C ASP A 684 25.35 23.64 34.26
N GLU A 685 24.67 24.74 34.60
CA GLU A 685 23.46 24.76 35.44
C GLU A 685 22.27 24.12 34.70
N GLY A 686 22.13 24.39 33.40
CA GLY A 686 21.15 23.75 32.52
C GLY A 686 21.39 22.24 32.39
N LEU A 687 22.65 21.82 32.21
CA LEU A 687 23.04 20.40 32.21
C LEU A 687 22.76 19.74 33.56
N ALA A 688 23.15 20.37 34.67
CA ALA A 688 22.90 19.84 36.01
C ALA A 688 21.40 19.70 36.29
N MET A 689 20.57 20.65 35.83
CA MET A 689 19.12 20.56 35.91
C MET A 689 18.56 19.44 35.03
N ALA A 690 19.10 19.21 33.82
CA ALA A 690 18.70 18.08 32.98
C ALA A 690 19.02 16.73 33.63
N GLU A 691 20.23 16.56 34.18
CA GLU A 691 20.63 15.35 34.91
C GLU A 691 19.75 15.15 36.15
N LYS A 692 19.53 16.19 36.95
CA LYS A 692 18.66 16.17 38.14
C LYS A 692 17.22 15.82 37.79
N SER A 693 16.61 16.50 36.82
CA SER A 693 15.22 16.26 36.39
C SER A 693 15.02 14.87 35.84
N MET A 694 15.91 14.40 34.96
CA MET A 694 15.75 13.08 34.33
C MET A 694 16.15 11.93 35.24
N GLY A 695 17.18 12.11 36.08
CA GLY A 695 17.53 11.19 37.16
C GLY A 695 16.34 10.98 38.08
N PHE A 696 15.74 12.07 38.58
CA PHE A 696 14.54 12.00 39.42
C PHE A 696 13.34 11.31 38.72
N VAL A 697 13.09 11.60 37.44
CA VAL A 697 12.05 10.90 36.66
C VAL A 697 12.36 9.41 36.54
N ASN A 698 13.61 9.04 36.28
CA ASN A 698 14.02 7.65 36.10
C ASN A 698 13.96 6.87 37.42
N ASP A 699 14.57 7.39 38.49
CA ASP A 699 14.66 6.73 39.79
C ASP A 699 13.27 6.50 40.39
N ILE A 700 12.39 7.50 40.36
CA ILE A 700 11.02 7.38 40.86
C ILE A 700 10.17 6.45 39.96
N SER A 701 10.41 6.42 38.64
CA SER A 701 9.73 5.48 37.73
C SER A 701 10.22 4.04 37.89
N HIS A 702 11.50 3.83 38.19
CA HIS A 702 12.06 2.52 38.52
C HIS A 702 11.58 2.03 39.88
N ASP A 703 11.58 2.88 40.90
CA ASP A 703 11.04 2.56 42.23
C ASP A 703 9.53 2.26 42.19
N GLU A 704 8.74 3.01 41.41
CA GLU A 704 7.34 2.67 41.17
C GLU A 704 7.20 1.34 40.41
N SER A 705 8.08 1.03 39.45
CA SER A 705 8.09 -0.27 38.78
C SER A 705 8.45 -1.42 39.74
N MET A 706 9.30 -1.20 40.75
CA MET A 706 9.57 -2.18 41.80
C MET A 706 8.34 -2.40 42.70
N LYS A 707 7.70 -1.33 43.16
CA LYS A 707 6.44 -1.40 43.94
C LYS A 707 5.32 -2.10 43.19
N LEU A 708 5.17 -1.81 41.89
CA LEU A 708 4.23 -2.52 41.03
C LEU A 708 4.62 -4.01 40.84
N ALA A 709 5.88 -4.38 40.94
CA ALA A 709 6.33 -5.77 40.86
C ALA A 709 5.95 -6.56 42.12
N GLU A 710 5.97 -5.94 43.30
CA GLU A 710 5.49 -6.54 44.55
C GLU A 710 3.97 -6.83 44.49
N ILE A 711 3.20 -5.90 43.93
CA ILE A 711 1.74 -5.98 43.87
C ILE A 711 1.24 -6.88 42.70
N ARG A 712 1.92 -6.82 41.54
CA ARG A 712 1.44 -7.42 40.27
C ARG A 712 2.34 -8.52 39.71
N GLY A 713 3.47 -8.81 40.36
CA GLY A 713 4.54 -9.64 39.84
C GLY A 713 5.46 -8.88 38.88
N SER A 714 6.73 -9.31 38.81
CA SER A 714 7.73 -8.80 37.87
C SER A 714 7.34 -9.08 36.40
N TYR A 715 7.98 -8.42 35.43
CA TYR A 715 7.72 -8.73 34.02
C TYR A 715 8.11 -10.19 33.69
N PRO A 716 7.35 -10.91 32.83
CA PRO A 716 7.60 -12.34 32.57
C PRO A 716 8.98 -12.71 32.00
N ALA A 717 9.70 -11.77 31.36
CA ALA A 717 11.10 -11.96 30.95
C ALA A 717 12.13 -11.47 31.98
N TRP A 718 11.75 -11.30 33.25
CA TRP A 718 12.68 -10.84 34.27
C TRP A 718 13.79 -11.86 34.54
N GLU A 719 13.47 -13.15 34.60
CA GLU A 719 14.48 -14.19 34.83
C GLU A 719 15.51 -14.23 33.68
N GLY A 720 16.79 -14.07 34.04
CA GLY A 720 17.92 -13.98 33.09
C GLY A 720 18.19 -12.57 32.56
N SER A 721 17.36 -11.58 32.87
CA SER A 721 17.65 -10.16 32.64
C SER A 721 18.78 -9.65 33.54
N ASP A 722 19.32 -8.47 33.23
CA ASP A 722 20.25 -7.79 34.13
C ASP A 722 19.57 -7.38 35.45
N HIS A 723 18.28 -7.00 35.42
CA HIS A 723 17.49 -6.76 36.62
C HIS A 723 17.43 -8.00 37.54
N HIS A 724 17.42 -9.22 36.99
CA HIS A 724 17.50 -10.46 37.79
C HIS A 724 18.90 -10.67 38.39
N LYS A 725 19.97 -10.42 37.62
CA LYS A 725 21.36 -10.52 38.12
C LYS A 725 21.64 -9.52 39.25
N GLU A 726 21.02 -8.35 39.18
CA GLU A 726 21.06 -7.29 40.20
C GLU A 726 20.07 -7.51 41.36
N GLY A 727 19.23 -8.55 41.32
CA GLY A 727 18.19 -8.81 42.33
C GLY A 727 17.00 -7.84 42.33
N LYS A 728 16.97 -6.86 41.42
CA LYS A 728 15.91 -5.84 41.31
C LYS A 728 14.65 -6.43 40.67
N LYS A 729 13.62 -6.73 41.48
CA LYS A 729 12.31 -7.18 40.98
C LYS A 729 11.56 -6.01 40.35
N MET A 730 11.53 -5.95 39.02
CA MET A 730 10.93 -4.84 38.24
C MET A 730 9.63 -5.27 37.56
N ARG A 731 8.63 -4.38 37.45
CA ARG A 731 7.39 -4.62 36.68
C ARG A 731 7.58 -4.42 35.19
N ASN A 732 8.59 -3.64 34.78
CA ASN A 732 8.82 -3.21 33.40
C ASN A 732 10.31 -3.45 33.04
N ALA A 733 10.60 -3.90 31.80
CA ALA A 733 11.99 -4.08 31.35
C ALA A 733 12.69 -2.76 30.99
N THR A 734 11.91 -1.72 30.70
CA THR A 734 12.34 -0.31 30.64
C THR A 734 11.20 0.57 31.14
N CYS A 735 11.55 1.67 31.79
CA CYS A 735 10.63 2.69 32.28
C CYS A 735 10.69 3.98 31.44
N THR A 736 11.88 4.41 31.00
CA THR A 736 12.09 5.78 30.48
C THR A 736 12.52 5.88 29.01
N THR A 737 12.14 6.99 28.38
CA THR A 737 12.55 7.42 27.02
C THR A 737 12.21 8.89 26.81
N ILE A 738 12.88 9.62 25.91
CA ILE A 738 12.45 10.98 25.52
C ILE A 738 12.05 10.98 24.05
N ALA A 739 10.76 11.15 23.80
CA ALA A 739 10.14 11.17 22.48
C ALA A 739 9.99 12.62 21.94
N PRO A 740 9.88 12.81 20.62
CA PRO A 740 9.60 14.13 20.06
C PRO A 740 8.12 14.49 20.31
N THR A 741 7.86 15.38 21.27
CA THR A 741 6.49 15.63 21.74
C THR A 741 5.70 16.63 20.90
N GLY A 742 6.15 17.00 19.70
CA GLY A 742 5.66 18.18 18.95
C GLY A 742 4.13 18.38 18.85
N THR A 743 3.32 17.31 18.82
CA THR A 743 1.85 17.46 18.88
C THR A 743 1.30 17.59 20.30
N VAL A 744 1.79 16.80 21.26
CA VAL A 744 1.29 16.84 22.64
C VAL A 744 1.85 18.04 23.42
N GLY A 745 3.03 18.54 23.05
CA GLY A 745 3.58 19.83 23.49
C GLY A 745 2.73 21.01 23.00
N MET A 746 2.27 21.02 21.74
CA MET A 746 1.28 22.01 21.27
C MET A 746 -0.06 21.92 22.01
N ILE A 747 -0.51 20.73 22.41
CA ILE A 747 -1.73 20.55 23.22
C ILE A 747 -1.52 21.03 24.67
N ALA A 748 -0.35 20.76 25.25
CA ALA A 748 0.03 21.19 26.60
C ALA A 748 0.52 22.65 26.67
N ASP A 749 0.63 23.32 25.52
CA ASP A 749 1.10 24.68 25.31
C ASP A 749 2.51 24.91 25.88
N THR A 750 3.47 24.10 25.42
CA THR A 750 4.85 24.05 25.95
C THR A 750 5.86 23.49 24.92
N SER A 751 7.14 23.75 25.18
CA SER A 751 8.33 23.26 24.48
C SER A 751 8.39 21.73 24.36
N GLY A 752 8.97 21.24 23.26
CA GLY A 752 8.94 19.83 22.88
C GLY A 752 10.04 19.00 23.55
N GLY A 753 9.68 17.89 24.21
CA GLY A 753 10.65 16.94 24.74
C GLY A 753 11.72 17.57 25.65
N CYS A 754 12.98 17.29 25.34
CA CYS A 754 14.16 17.97 25.87
C CYS A 754 14.69 19.06 24.92
N GLU A 755 14.01 19.38 23.82
CA GLU A 755 14.44 20.37 22.84
C GLU A 755 14.35 21.80 23.42
N PRO A 756 15.28 22.71 23.06
CA PRO A 756 15.07 24.14 23.27
C PRO A 756 13.94 24.65 22.37
N ASN A 757 13.36 25.80 22.70
CA ASN A 757 12.36 26.42 21.82
C ASN A 757 13.02 26.83 20.48
N PHE A 758 12.37 26.50 19.36
CA PHE A 758 12.88 26.88 18.03
C PHE A 758 12.78 28.39 17.76
N ALA A 759 11.76 29.04 18.32
CA ALA A 759 11.63 30.50 18.29
C ALA A 759 10.86 30.98 19.54
N ILE A 760 11.29 32.10 20.13
CA ILE A 760 10.58 32.74 21.26
C ILE A 760 9.27 33.40 20.79
N SER A 761 9.26 33.93 19.57
CA SER A 761 8.05 34.46 18.93
C SER A 761 8.03 34.07 17.46
N PHE A 762 6.84 33.88 16.89
CA PHE A 762 6.66 33.54 15.47
C PHE A 762 5.32 34.06 14.93
N ILE A 763 5.26 34.30 13.62
CA ILE A 763 4.04 34.77 12.94
C ILE A 763 3.29 33.57 12.36
N LYS A 764 2.00 33.47 12.64
CA LYS A 764 1.09 32.49 12.07
C LYS A 764 0.01 33.17 11.25
N ASN A 765 0.00 32.89 9.96
CA ASN A 765 -1.03 33.39 9.05
C ASN A 765 -2.31 32.58 9.23
N VAL A 766 -3.42 33.26 9.54
CA VAL A 766 -4.77 32.68 9.51
C VAL A 766 -5.44 32.88 8.14
N MET A 767 -6.57 32.19 7.91
CA MET A 767 -7.15 32.01 6.56
C MET A 767 -7.71 33.29 5.92
N ASP A 768 -7.91 34.34 6.72
CA ASP A 768 -8.31 35.70 6.32
C ASP A 768 -7.12 36.59 5.91
N GLY A 769 -5.88 36.10 6.06
CA GLY A 769 -4.66 36.87 5.83
C GLY A 769 -4.17 37.66 7.05
N THR A 770 -4.81 37.52 8.22
CA THR A 770 -4.35 38.18 9.44
C THR A 770 -3.05 37.52 9.95
N GLU A 771 -2.03 38.33 10.22
CA GLU A 771 -0.79 37.90 10.87
C GLU A 771 -0.97 37.85 12.38
N LEU A 772 -1.09 36.65 12.97
CA LEU A 772 -1.12 36.48 14.42
C LEU A 772 0.30 36.21 14.94
N VAL A 773 0.80 37.12 15.79
CA VAL A 773 2.06 36.93 16.51
C VAL A 773 1.81 36.02 17.71
N TYR A 774 2.49 34.87 17.74
CA TYR A 774 2.51 33.96 18.87
C TYR A 774 3.84 34.10 19.60
N THR A 775 3.81 34.56 20.85
CA THR A 775 4.99 34.69 21.71
C THR A 775 4.92 33.68 22.85
N ASN A 776 6.08 33.14 23.24
CA ASN A 776 6.22 32.29 24.41
C ASN A 776 5.72 33.01 25.66
N LYS A 777 4.82 32.36 26.42
CA LYS A 777 4.11 32.97 27.56
C LYS A 777 5.03 33.34 28.73
N VAL A 778 6.12 32.60 28.93
CA VAL A 778 7.13 32.91 29.95
C VAL A 778 7.85 34.20 29.55
N PHE A 779 8.29 34.29 28.30
CA PHE A 779 8.96 35.49 27.77
C PHE A 779 8.06 36.72 27.76
N GLU A 780 6.81 36.60 27.28
CA GLU A 780 5.86 37.72 27.28
C GLU A 780 5.63 38.25 28.70
N ARG A 781 5.47 37.36 29.69
CA ARG A 781 5.27 37.76 31.08
C ARG A 781 6.52 38.45 31.64
N VAL A 782 7.72 37.91 31.43
CA VAL A 782 8.99 38.55 31.83
C VAL A 782 9.18 39.91 31.15
N ALA A 783 8.83 40.04 29.87
CA ALA A 783 8.90 41.29 29.13
C ALA A 783 7.93 42.36 29.66
N ARG A 784 6.76 41.96 30.16
CA ARG A 784 5.80 42.84 30.83
C ARG A 784 6.26 43.21 32.24
N GLU A 785 6.73 42.23 33.02
CA GLU A 785 7.28 42.43 34.38
C GLU A 785 8.49 43.38 34.38
N LYS A 786 9.37 43.28 33.37
CA LYS A 786 10.55 44.15 33.18
C LYS A 786 10.30 45.40 32.31
N GLY A 787 9.07 45.65 31.86
CA GLY A 787 8.67 46.89 31.18
C GLY A 787 9.15 47.09 29.73
N PHE A 788 9.73 46.09 29.07
CA PHE A 788 10.20 46.20 27.66
C PHE A 788 9.22 45.62 26.62
N PHE A 789 8.09 45.04 27.05
CA PHE A 789 7.08 44.50 26.14
C PHE A 789 6.45 45.58 25.24
N THR A 790 6.63 45.44 23.93
CA THR A 790 5.82 46.14 22.92
C THR A 790 5.44 45.20 21.79
N SER A 791 4.25 45.39 21.21
CA SER A 791 3.78 44.57 20.08
C SER A 791 4.70 44.66 18.85
N GLU A 792 5.40 45.78 18.69
CA GLU A 792 6.36 45.95 17.59
C GLU A 792 7.67 45.21 17.87
N LEU A 793 8.20 45.24 19.09
CA LEU A 793 9.35 44.41 19.47
C LEU A 793 9.04 42.91 19.31
N MET A 794 7.84 42.46 19.68
CA MET A 794 7.44 41.06 19.46
C MET A 794 7.42 40.70 17.98
N LYS A 795 6.98 41.61 17.09
CA LYS A 795 7.08 41.40 15.63
C LYS A 795 8.51 41.39 15.12
N LYS A 796 9.41 42.24 15.65
CA LYS A 796 10.84 42.22 15.32
C LYS A 796 11.47 40.88 15.70
N VAL A 797 11.26 40.43 16.95
CA VAL A 797 11.72 39.13 17.46
C VAL A 797 11.13 37.98 16.64
N ALA A 798 9.85 38.03 16.27
CA ALA A 798 9.22 37.00 15.43
C ALA A 798 9.77 36.91 14.00
N ARG A 799 10.30 38.03 13.47
CA ARG A 799 11.00 38.07 12.18
C ARG A 799 12.44 37.56 12.29
N ALA A 800 13.15 37.95 13.36
CA ALA A 800 14.51 37.47 13.64
C ALA A 800 14.57 36.00 14.08
N GLY A 801 13.49 35.47 14.68
CA GLY A 801 13.41 34.13 15.26
C GLY A 801 14.14 33.97 16.61
N THR A 802 14.98 34.95 16.96
CA THR A 802 15.82 35.00 18.16
C THR A 802 15.59 36.30 18.93
N VAL A 803 15.93 36.30 20.22
CA VAL A 803 16.01 37.51 21.07
C VAL A 803 17.41 38.14 21.09
N GLN A 804 18.40 37.47 20.51
CA GLN A 804 19.77 37.98 20.43
C GLN A 804 19.85 39.21 19.53
N GLY A 805 20.75 40.15 19.84
CA GLY A 805 21.02 41.34 19.03
C GLY A 805 20.04 42.52 19.18
N PHE A 806 19.03 42.44 20.05
CA PHE A 806 18.13 43.56 20.34
C PHE A 806 18.61 44.39 21.53
N GLU A 807 18.84 45.69 21.34
CA GLU A 807 19.19 46.62 22.44
C GLU A 807 18.02 46.83 23.41
N GLU A 808 16.77 46.71 22.93
CA GLU A 808 15.58 46.85 23.77
C GLU A 808 15.36 45.69 24.76
N ILE A 809 16.13 44.59 24.66
CA ILE A 809 16.01 43.41 25.52
C ILE A 809 17.20 43.37 26.49
N PRO A 810 16.97 43.28 27.82
CA PRO A 810 18.03 43.16 28.81
C PRO A 810 18.92 41.91 28.62
N GLU A 811 20.21 42.04 28.89
CA GLU A 811 21.20 40.98 28.63
C GLU A 811 20.97 39.72 29.48
N ASP A 812 20.48 39.88 30.71
CA ASP A 812 20.12 38.76 31.58
C ASP A 812 18.93 37.95 31.03
N VAL A 813 18.01 38.62 30.33
CA VAL A 813 16.92 37.95 29.59
C VAL A 813 17.46 37.24 28.36
N LYS A 814 18.34 37.87 27.57
CA LYS A 814 18.94 37.24 26.38
C LYS A 814 19.70 35.95 26.71
N LYS A 815 20.43 35.94 27.83
CA LYS A 815 21.16 34.75 28.32
C LYS A 815 20.23 33.57 28.62
N VAL A 816 19.03 33.83 29.15
CA VAL A 816 18.07 32.76 29.52
C VAL A 816 17.25 32.30 28.31
N PHE A 817 16.73 33.24 27.51
CA PHE A 817 15.76 32.97 26.45
C PHE A 817 16.41 32.58 25.10
N VAL A 818 17.42 31.72 25.16
CA VAL A 818 18.09 31.14 23.99
C VAL A 818 17.19 30.17 23.22
N CYS A 819 17.26 30.23 21.89
CA CYS A 819 16.59 29.33 20.96
C CYS A 819 17.53 28.29 20.35
N ALA A 820 16.97 27.31 19.64
CA ALA A 820 17.70 26.19 19.04
C ALA A 820 18.88 26.60 18.13
N GLN A 821 18.80 27.76 17.48
CA GLN A 821 19.82 28.37 16.62
C GLN A 821 20.83 29.26 17.37
N ASP A 822 20.53 29.67 18.60
CA ASP A 822 21.46 30.43 19.44
C ASP A 822 22.45 29.48 20.16
N ILE A 823 22.02 28.23 20.40
CA ILE A 823 22.75 27.19 21.12
C ILE A 823 23.73 26.47 20.18
N THR A 824 24.98 26.27 20.63
CA THR A 824 26.00 25.57 19.82
C THR A 824 25.71 24.06 19.68
N PRO A 825 26.19 23.41 18.60
CA PRO A 825 26.02 21.97 18.42
C PRO A 825 26.63 21.11 19.56
N GLU A 826 27.72 21.58 20.19
CA GLU A 826 28.32 20.94 21.37
C GLU A 826 27.33 20.91 22.55
N TRP A 827 26.72 22.06 22.89
CA TRP A 827 25.76 22.15 23.99
C TRP A 827 24.51 21.30 23.76
N HIS A 828 24.03 21.18 22.51
CA HIS A 828 22.95 20.23 22.17
C HIS A 828 23.33 18.77 22.48
N ILE A 829 24.56 18.35 22.16
CA ILE A 829 25.05 16.99 22.44
C ILE A 829 25.32 16.77 23.93
N ARG A 830 25.93 17.73 24.62
CA ARG A 830 26.15 17.67 26.09
C ARG A 830 24.82 17.56 26.82
N MET A 831 23.80 18.31 26.38
CA MET A 831 22.44 18.21 26.92
C MET A 831 21.80 16.85 26.61
N GLN A 832 21.95 16.33 25.38
CA GLN A 832 21.47 14.98 25.05
C GLN A 832 22.13 13.92 25.95
N ALA A 833 23.43 14.01 26.18
CA ALA A 833 24.18 13.09 27.04
C ALA A 833 23.72 13.17 28.51
N ALA A 834 23.52 14.38 29.04
CA ALA A 834 22.95 14.62 30.37
C ALA A 834 21.62 13.87 30.57
N PHE A 835 20.69 13.99 29.62
CA PHE A 835 19.46 13.21 29.65
C PHE A 835 19.69 11.70 29.45
N GLN A 836 20.62 11.31 28.56
CA GLN A 836 20.82 9.91 28.17
C GLN A 836 21.43 9.05 29.29
N LYS A 837 22.22 9.66 30.20
CA LYS A 837 22.72 9.03 31.44
C LYS A 837 21.58 8.38 32.24
N ASN A 838 20.44 9.07 32.30
CA ASN A 838 19.28 8.71 33.12
C ASN A 838 18.08 8.24 32.27
N THR A 839 18.34 7.58 31.14
CA THR A 839 17.28 7.09 30.22
C THR A 839 17.54 5.65 29.76
N ASP A 840 16.59 4.76 30.01
CA ASP A 840 16.68 3.32 29.68
C ASP A 840 16.75 3.07 28.17
N ASN A 841 15.86 3.71 27.41
CA ASN A 841 15.84 3.67 25.94
C ASN A 841 16.72 4.79 25.34
N ALA A 842 16.50 5.13 24.07
CA ALA A 842 17.16 6.23 23.38
C ALA A 842 16.43 7.56 23.58
N ILE A 843 17.02 8.65 23.09
CA ILE A 843 16.45 10.00 23.10
C ILE A 843 16.29 10.51 21.67
N SER A 844 15.11 11.05 21.37
CA SER A 844 14.89 11.85 20.17
C SER A 844 15.26 13.31 20.45
N LYS A 845 16.51 13.68 20.16
CA LYS A 845 17.01 15.06 20.17
C LYS A 845 17.56 15.39 18.78
N THR A 846 17.23 16.58 18.29
CA THR A 846 17.84 17.16 17.09
C THR A 846 19.05 17.99 17.50
N VAL A 847 20.21 17.79 16.88
CA VAL A 847 21.34 18.73 17.01
C VAL A 847 21.19 19.78 15.93
N ASN A 848 20.83 21.01 16.31
CA ASN A 848 20.71 22.12 15.38
C ASN A 848 22.09 22.73 15.10
N PHE A 849 22.35 23.06 13.84
CA PHE A 849 23.55 23.78 13.41
C PHE A 849 23.15 25.06 12.66
N PRO A 850 23.88 26.18 12.83
CA PRO A 850 23.67 27.38 12.02
C PRO A 850 24.06 27.12 10.56
N ASN A 851 23.55 27.94 9.64
CA ASN A 851 23.75 27.72 8.20
C ASN A 851 25.24 27.68 7.78
N ASN A 852 26.08 28.48 8.44
CA ASN A 852 27.52 28.60 8.23
C ASN A 852 28.37 27.49 8.89
N ALA A 853 27.76 26.54 9.61
CA ALA A 853 28.49 25.42 10.20
C ALA A 853 29.25 24.61 9.13
N THR A 854 30.40 24.08 9.51
CA THR A 854 31.34 23.32 8.68
C THR A 854 31.08 21.81 8.74
N ILE A 855 31.78 21.07 7.88
CA ILE A 855 31.77 19.59 7.90
C ILE A 855 32.43 19.10 9.19
N ASP A 856 33.52 19.74 9.63
CA ASP A 856 34.27 19.40 10.82
C ASP A 856 33.43 19.55 12.11
N ASP A 857 32.52 20.54 12.16
CA ASP A 857 31.57 20.69 13.29
C ASP A 857 30.62 19.48 13.41
N VAL A 858 30.23 18.88 12.27
CA VAL A 858 29.40 17.67 12.25
C VAL A 858 30.22 16.44 12.65
N GLU A 859 31.49 16.37 12.24
CA GLU A 859 32.41 15.31 12.65
C GLU A 859 32.60 15.32 14.17
N GLN A 860 32.90 16.50 14.74
CA GLN A 860 33.04 16.71 16.18
C GLN A 860 31.78 16.31 16.95
N VAL A 861 30.59 16.63 16.45
CA VAL A 861 29.31 16.25 17.09
C VAL A 861 29.10 14.73 17.12
N TYR A 862 29.41 13.99 16.05
CA TYR A 862 29.30 12.53 16.07
C TYR A 862 30.36 11.88 16.95
N MET A 863 31.59 12.39 16.96
CA MET A 863 32.65 11.91 17.84
C MET A 863 32.35 12.19 19.31
N LEU A 864 31.90 13.40 19.65
CA LEU A 864 31.53 13.79 21.01
C LEU A 864 30.34 12.94 21.53
N ALA A 865 29.34 12.70 20.69
CA ALA A 865 28.21 11.85 21.08
C ALA A 865 28.61 10.40 21.35
N TYR A 866 29.57 9.86 20.58
CA TYR A 866 30.16 8.55 20.87
C TYR A 866 30.91 8.57 22.22
N GLN A 867 31.81 9.54 22.42
CA GLN A 867 32.59 9.70 23.66
C GLN A 867 31.71 9.89 24.90
N LEU A 868 30.56 10.56 24.78
CA LEU A 868 29.60 10.78 25.85
C LEU A 868 28.57 9.64 26.01
N ASN A 869 28.72 8.53 25.28
CA ASN A 869 27.85 7.35 25.35
C ASN A 869 26.37 7.65 25.04
N CYS A 870 26.13 8.51 24.05
CA CYS A 870 24.80 8.66 23.45
C CYS A 870 24.42 7.37 22.69
N LYS A 871 23.13 7.01 22.66
CA LYS A 871 22.64 5.83 21.90
C LYS A 871 22.46 6.10 20.40
N GLY A 872 22.45 7.36 19.99
CA GLY A 872 22.42 7.82 18.61
C GLY A 872 22.27 9.33 18.49
N VAL A 873 22.44 9.88 17.28
CA VAL A 873 22.35 11.32 16.99
C VAL A 873 21.65 11.53 15.65
N THR A 874 20.78 12.54 15.60
CA THR A 874 20.27 13.15 14.36
C THR A 874 20.65 14.63 14.34
N ILE A 875 21.15 15.10 13.20
CA ILE A 875 21.54 16.50 13.03
C ILE A 875 20.59 17.23 12.08
N TYR A 876 20.53 18.56 12.21
CA TYR A 876 19.84 19.43 11.28
C TYR A 876 20.60 20.75 11.14
N ARG A 877 21.21 20.99 9.97
CA ARG A 877 21.83 22.28 9.65
C ARG A 877 20.81 23.20 8.98
N ASP A 878 20.72 24.43 9.45
CA ASP A 878 19.81 25.40 8.83
C ASP A 878 20.13 25.61 7.34
N GLY A 879 19.09 25.70 6.52
CA GLY A 879 19.19 25.77 5.06
C GLY A 879 19.58 24.46 4.35
N CYS A 880 19.79 23.32 5.05
CA CYS A 880 20.15 22.05 4.38
C CYS A 880 18.98 21.37 3.63
N ARG A 881 17.76 21.93 3.66
CA ARG A 881 16.57 21.41 2.96
C ARG A 881 15.74 22.56 2.36
N GLU A 882 15.26 22.37 1.13
CA GLU A 882 14.54 23.41 0.36
C GLU A 882 13.17 23.83 0.95
N ASN A 883 12.54 22.98 1.76
CA ASN A 883 11.22 23.23 2.36
C ASN A 883 11.30 23.10 3.88
N GLN A 884 11.38 24.24 4.58
CA GLN A 884 11.33 24.30 6.04
C GLN A 884 9.86 24.34 6.51
N ILE A 885 9.54 23.62 7.60
CA ILE A 885 8.18 23.56 8.18
C ILE A 885 7.96 24.71 9.18
N LEU A 886 9.02 25.19 9.81
CA LEU A 886 9.04 26.36 10.68
C LEU A 886 9.92 27.43 10.02
N ASN A 887 9.27 28.42 9.40
CA ASN A 887 9.99 29.55 8.81
C ASN A 887 10.15 30.64 9.87
N ILE A 888 11.40 30.96 10.21
CA ILE A 888 11.76 32.26 10.79
C ILE A 888 11.56 33.33 9.69
N GLY A 889 11.10 34.51 10.07
CA GLY A 889 10.34 35.38 9.18
C GLY A 889 11.10 36.03 8.04
N SER A 890 11.00 35.46 6.83
CA SER A 890 10.71 36.27 5.65
C SER A 890 9.90 35.50 4.59
N VAL A 891 8.82 36.13 4.11
CA VAL A 891 8.10 35.69 2.90
C VAL A 891 9.05 35.87 1.72
N ASN A 892 9.27 34.81 0.97
CA ASN A 892 10.21 34.76 -0.16
C ASN A 892 9.74 35.67 -1.32
N THR A 893 10.01 36.97 -1.21
CA THR A 893 9.41 38.05 -2.01
C THR A 893 9.85 38.03 -3.47
N SER A 894 11.01 37.45 -3.76
CA SER A 894 11.48 37.14 -5.12
C SER A 894 10.60 36.07 -5.77
N LYS A 895 10.42 34.91 -5.12
CA LYS A 895 9.56 33.83 -5.62
C LYS A 895 8.08 34.24 -5.75
N LYS A 896 7.59 35.14 -4.88
CA LYS A 896 6.22 35.69 -5.02
C LYS A 896 6.09 36.50 -6.31
N LYS A 897 7.05 37.38 -6.62
CA LYS A 897 7.07 38.15 -7.88
C LYS A 897 7.26 37.27 -9.12
N GLU A 898 8.08 36.23 -9.05
CA GLU A 898 8.23 35.27 -10.16
C GLU A 898 6.95 34.47 -10.40
N MET A 899 6.27 34.01 -9.34
CA MET A 899 4.98 33.32 -9.45
C MET A 899 3.86 34.27 -9.91
N GLU A 900 3.79 35.49 -9.42
CA GLU A 900 2.81 36.50 -9.83
C GLU A 900 2.99 36.86 -11.31
N LYS A 901 4.24 37.09 -11.75
CA LYS A 901 4.55 37.35 -13.17
C LYS A 901 4.24 36.16 -14.07
N ALA A 902 4.62 34.94 -13.66
CA ALA A 902 4.26 33.71 -14.39
C ALA A 902 2.74 33.43 -14.41
N TYR A 903 1.99 33.95 -13.42
CA TYR A 903 0.54 33.87 -13.37
C TYR A 903 -0.12 34.92 -14.28
N GLU A 904 0.40 36.15 -14.33
CA GLU A 904 -0.06 37.21 -15.24
C GLU A 904 0.22 36.87 -16.72
N GLU A 905 1.44 36.42 -17.06
CA GLU A 905 1.79 35.96 -18.41
C GLU A 905 0.93 34.77 -18.90
N LYS A 906 0.35 34.02 -17.95
CA LYS A 906 -0.58 32.92 -18.24
C LYS A 906 -2.02 33.44 -18.41
N LYS A 907 -2.43 34.39 -17.58
CA LYS A 907 -3.74 35.08 -17.63
C LYS A 907 -3.91 35.86 -18.94
N GLU A 908 -2.82 36.46 -19.45
CA GLU A 908 -2.79 37.19 -20.72
C GLU A 908 -2.82 36.27 -21.95
N LYS A 909 -2.37 35.01 -21.82
CA LYS A 909 -2.54 33.97 -22.85
C LYS A 909 -3.92 33.31 -22.82
N GLU A 910 -4.58 33.27 -21.67
CA GLU A 910 -5.94 32.71 -21.51
C GLU A 910 -7.05 33.72 -21.86
N SER A 911 -6.77 35.02 -21.92
CA SER A 911 -7.74 36.07 -22.27
C SER A 911 -8.12 36.12 -23.77
N LEU A 912 -7.34 35.50 -24.65
CA LEU A 912 -7.55 35.51 -26.10
C LEU A 912 -8.47 34.40 -26.65
N SER A 913 -9.09 33.58 -25.80
CA SER A 913 -10.09 32.60 -26.25
C SER A 913 -11.24 32.38 -25.26
N LYS A 914 -12.26 33.26 -25.32
CA LYS A 914 -13.64 32.97 -24.86
C LYS A 914 -14.63 34.03 -25.34
N THR A 915 -15.36 33.70 -26.41
CA THR A 915 -16.72 34.23 -26.64
C THR A 915 -17.68 33.05 -26.54
N ASP A 916 -18.46 33.00 -25.45
CA ASP A 916 -19.90 32.72 -25.46
C ASP A 916 -20.44 32.70 -24.01
N PRO A 917 -21.72 33.05 -23.76
CA PRO A 917 -22.24 33.26 -22.41
C PRO A 917 -22.53 31.95 -21.68
N VAL A 918 -22.27 31.89 -20.37
CA VAL A 918 -22.56 30.72 -19.52
C VAL A 918 -24.03 30.76 -19.07
N GLU A 919 -24.79 29.70 -19.36
CA GLU A 919 -26.14 29.50 -18.82
C GLU A 919 -26.13 29.35 -17.29
N GLU A 920 -27.06 30.04 -16.60
CA GLU A 920 -27.19 29.97 -15.14
C GLU A 920 -27.44 28.53 -14.63
N GLY A 921 -26.77 28.18 -13.53
CA GLY A 921 -26.97 26.91 -12.81
C GLY A 921 -26.09 25.74 -13.23
N LYS A 922 -25.15 25.93 -14.17
CA LYS A 922 -24.14 24.92 -14.56
C LYS A 922 -22.75 25.27 -14.02
N CYS A 923 -21.99 24.23 -13.65
CA CYS A 923 -20.64 24.34 -13.13
C CYS A 923 -19.68 24.78 -14.25
N PRO A 924 -18.88 25.85 -14.05
CA PRO A 924 -18.00 26.38 -15.09
C PRO A 924 -16.89 25.41 -15.51
N GLU A 925 -16.49 24.46 -14.66
CA GLU A 925 -15.42 23.51 -14.97
C GLU A 925 -15.89 22.24 -15.71
N CYS A 926 -17.14 21.82 -15.55
CA CYS A 926 -17.60 20.52 -16.07
C CYS A 926 -19.04 20.49 -16.61
N GLY A 927 -19.73 21.64 -16.64
CA GLY A 927 -21.11 21.77 -17.15
C GLY A 927 -22.20 21.08 -16.32
N SER A 928 -21.84 20.35 -15.25
CA SER A 928 -22.80 19.68 -14.37
C SER A 928 -23.58 20.67 -13.51
N LYS A 929 -24.80 20.33 -13.08
CA LYS A 929 -25.61 21.24 -12.25
C LYS A 929 -24.90 21.61 -10.94
N LEU A 930 -24.99 22.88 -10.55
CA LEU A 930 -24.57 23.38 -9.24
C LEU A 930 -25.71 23.23 -8.23
N ALA A 931 -25.37 22.86 -7.00
CA ALA A 931 -26.26 22.89 -5.83
C ALA A 931 -25.89 24.09 -4.97
N LYS A 932 -26.88 24.87 -4.49
CA LYS A 932 -26.66 25.94 -3.52
C LYS A 932 -26.92 25.42 -2.11
N GLU A 933 -25.88 25.41 -1.28
CA GLU A 933 -25.91 24.98 0.12
C GLU A 933 -24.99 25.90 0.94
N GLU A 934 -25.45 26.36 2.10
CA GLU A 934 -24.65 27.17 3.04
C GLU A 934 -24.06 28.47 2.42
N GLY A 935 -24.79 29.10 1.49
CA GLY A 935 -24.30 30.28 0.75
C GLY A 935 -23.31 29.96 -0.38
N CYS A 936 -22.98 28.68 -0.61
CA CYS A 936 -22.04 28.26 -1.62
C CYS A 936 -22.67 27.43 -2.74
N SER A 937 -22.26 27.71 -3.98
CA SER A 937 -22.59 26.91 -5.16
C SER A 937 -21.56 25.78 -5.31
N LYS A 938 -21.92 24.57 -4.91
CA LYS A 938 -21.08 23.37 -4.92
C LYS A 938 -21.41 22.47 -6.12
N CYS A 939 -20.40 21.87 -6.74
CA CYS A 939 -20.54 20.87 -7.81
C CYS A 939 -20.03 19.49 -7.36
N TYR A 940 -20.95 18.63 -6.94
CA TYR A 940 -20.63 17.27 -6.49
C TYR A 940 -20.02 16.34 -7.56
N ALA A 941 -20.00 16.75 -8.84
CA ALA A 941 -19.41 15.98 -9.92
C ALA A 941 -17.89 16.17 -10.07
N CYS A 942 -17.33 17.31 -9.61
CA CYS A 942 -15.92 17.65 -9.77
C CYS A 942 -15.26 18.27 -8.52
N GLY A 943 -16.02 18.67 -7.51
CA GLY A 943 -15.51 19.31 -6.30
C GLY A 943 -15.44 20.84 -6.36
N PHE A 944 -15.75 21.45 -7.52
CA PHE A 944 -15.84 22.92 -7.64
C PHE A 944 -16.80 23.50 -6.59
N SER A 945 -16.39 24.57 -5.92
CA SER A 945 -17.18 25.26 -4.89
C SER A 945 -16.91 26.76 -4.97
N ALA A 946 -17.97 27.55 -5.15
CA ALA A 946 -17.90 29.01 -5.16
C ALA A 946 -18.93 29.59 -4.19
N CYS A 947 -18.46 30.22 -3.11
CA CYS A 947 -19.30 30.91 -2.14
C CYS A 947 -19.63 32.32 -2.62
N SER A 948 -20.88 32.76 -2.46
CA SER A 948 -21.18 34.20 -2.60
C SER A 948 -20.57 34.93 -1.40
N VAL A 949 -19.73 35.93 -1.70
CA VAL A 949 -19.19 36.89 -0.73
C VAL A 949 -20.32 37.81 -0.26
#